data_AF-A0A822XLC6-F1
#
_entry.id   AF-A0A822XLC6-F1
#
_cell.length_a   1.000
_cell.length_b   1.000
_cell.length_c   1.000
_cell.angle_alpha   90.00
_cell.angle_beta   90.00
_cell.angle_gamma   90.00
#
_symmetry.space_group_name_H-M   'P 1'
#
loop_
_entity.id
_entity.type
_entity.pdbx_description
1 polymer ?
#
loop_
_entity_poly.entity_id
_entity_poly.type
_entity_poly.pdbx_seq_one_letter_code
_entity_poly.pdbx_strand_id
1 'polypeptide(L)'
;MDLSLTFSLAVFLAIILNSQTPSLATTSVTSLSIFTDKKALFSFKSLLVDPSNTLSSWDQNTSPCNWTGVICNNSSQKSNCPYLVNLSFLSYIHLQKNKLAGTLPDRIDDLSHLQYLNMSSNLIEGSIPPNINRCSKLWVLGLMDNKISGQIPAGLYHLSKLQILDLSHNSLSGSIPPSIGNLSSLTTLNLDTNSLSGLVPINLGNLRHLRLFELSLNNLTGTVPSSLYNLSSLDHFALAANHLWGEIPSDIDIKLPNLLFFNFCLNKFTGQVPKSLHNLTKIETLRISHNFLHGPLPQGIEKLHHIEMYNLGFNRIGIIPESIGNLSNTLTKIYIGGNRIYGSMPSSILFLRNLNLLNLSHNFISGEIPTEIDQMKELLVLSLAGNRISGKIPDSPGNLSKLNKLELFGNELVGRIPTSFGDYQNLNLMDLAYNRLNDSIPQEIFNLSNLNSLLNLSKNFLSGPLPQEVGLLEKLAIIDISDNQLSGSIPDSIGNCKSLENLLLSRNFLSGHIPNTLREIRRLNTLGFSSNQLSGLIPSDLQQLQVLQFLNLSYNDHEGEVPTDGVFSNRSSVHLEGNPKLCFPSACKKGQNHGKGSSVAQIMIPIAGSIAFCLLGILFSVFFYKRRRSKASTSESQVIPIKGQHQMVSYDELRVATEHFDPENLIGSGSFGSVYKGILKQGIVVGIKVIDHGTHGALKSFYAECEALVYEYIENGNLGDWIHGRRHESGEGLNVMERLNVAIDIACAMDYLHHDCQPPVVHCDLKPRNVLLENGMNAKVGDFGLERLMLEKANEGKSTTATYEYGLVGRPSTRGDVYSFGVIAGTLHRKEPNP
;
A
#
# COMPACT_ATOMS: atom_id res chain seq x y z
N MET A 1 -53.02 54.28 59.32
CA MET A 1 -53.48 53.82 60.64
C MET A 1 -53.35 52.31 60.69
N ASP A 2 -52.13 51.94 61.08
CA ASP A 2 -51.76 50.83 61.97
C ASP A 2 -52.64 49.59 62.03
N LEU A 3 -52.19 48.57 61.29
CA LEU A 3 -52.07 47.22 61.81
C LEU A 3 -50.82 46.57 61.19
N SER A 4 -49.62 47.11 61.48
CA SER A 4 -48.34 46.55 60.98
C SER A 4 -47.19 46.60 61.99
N LEU A 5 -47.44 46.56 63.31
CA LEU A 5 -46.35 46.70 64.29
C LEU A 5 -46.24 45.62 65.39
N THR A 6 -47.06 44.56 65.40
CA THR A 6 -47.00 43.56 66.50
C THR A 6 -46.62 42.14 66.08
N PHE A 7 -46.44 41.85 64.79
CA PHE A 7 -45.98 40.52 64.35
C PHE A 7 -44.49 40.45 63.95
N SER A 8 -43.79 41.59 63.85
CA SER A 8 -42.38 41.63 63.46
C SER A 8 -41.39 41.79 64.63
N LEU A 9 -41.85 41.93 65.88
CA LEU A 9 -40.98 42.07 67.05
C LEU A 9 -40.77 40.76 67.85
N ALA A 10 -41.70 39.81 67.77
CA ALA A 10 -41.60 38.55 68.53
C ALA A 10 -40.65 37.53 67.89
N VAL A 11 -40.45 37.57 66.57
CA VAL A 11 -39.50 36.68 65.86
C VAL A 11 -38.07 37.22 65.94
N PHE A 12 -37.88 38.53 66.10
CA PHE A 12 -36.55 39.14 66.20
C PHE A 12 -35.91 38.97 67.58
N LEU A 13 -36.70 38.87 68.66
CA LEU A 13 -36.20 38.67 70.03
C LEU A 13 -35.86 37.20 70.35
N ALA A 14 -36.39 36.23 69.61
CA ALA A 14 -36.01 34.82 69.75
C ALA A 14 -34.65 34.49 69.07
N ILE A 15 -34.18 35.36 68.17
CA ILE A 15 -32.92 35.17 67.43
C ILE A 15 -31.72 35.80 68.18
N ILE A 16 -31.94 36.74 69.10
CA ILE A 16 -30.86 37.47 69.80
C ILE A 16 -30.45 36.84 71.14
N LEU A 17 -31.21 35.89 71.70
CA LEU A 17 -30.88 35.25 73.00
C LEU A 17 -30.25 33.84 72.91
N ASN A 18 -29.81 33.40 71.73
CA ASN A 18 -29.03 32.17 71.56
C ASN A 18 -27.66 32.38 70.88
N SER A 19 -27.05 33.56 71.06
CA SER A 19 -25.64 33.79 70.75
C SER A 19 -24.75 33.45 71.96
N GLN A 20 -24.69 32.16 72.30
CA GLN A 20 -23.47 31.59 72.85
C GLN A 20 -22.88 30.70 71.77
N THR A 21 -21.95 31.28 71.02
CA THR A 21 -21.07 30.55 70.10
C THR A 21 -20.25 29.54 70.92
N PRO A 22 -20.35 28.23 70.66
CA PRO A 22 -19.21 27.36 70.92
C PRO A 22 -18.13 27.79 69.92
N SER A 23 -16.93 28.05 70.45
CA SER A 23 -15.72 28.21 69.67
C SER A 23 -15.49 26.97 68.80
N LEU A 24 -15.97 26.99 67.55
CA LEU A 24 -15.47 26.10 66.51
C LEU A 24 -14.29 26.81 65.85
N ALA A 25 -13.12 26.26 66.10
CA ALA A 25 -11.87 26.62 65.48
C ALA A 25 -12.07 26.77 63.96
N THR A 26 -11.78 27.96 63.45
CA THR A 26 -11.53 28.19 62.03
C THR A 26 -10.25 27.45 61.64
N THR A 27 -10.38 26.15 61.36
CA THR A 27 -9.41 25.43 60.55
C THR A 27 -9.60 25.90 59.10
N SER A 28 -8.52 26.43 58.54
CA SER A 28 -8.47 27.12 57.25
C SER A 28 -9.01 26.27 56.08
N VAL A 29 -9.95 26.81 55.28
CA VAL A 29 -10.42 26.23 54.00
C VAL A 29 -9.25 25.87 53.05
N THR A 30 -8.12 26.53 53.21
CA THR A 30 -6.90 26.37 52.40
C THR A 30 -6.12 25.10 52.75
N SER A 31 -6.05 24.69 54.03
CA SER A 31 -5.45 23.40 54.43
C SER A 31 -6.29 22.20 53.98
N LEU A 32 -7.60 22.39 53.81
CA LEU A 32 -8.52 21.38 53.28
C LEU A 32 -8.28 21.09 51.78
N SER A 33 -7.89 22.10 50.99
CA SER A 33 -7.67 21.96 49.54
C SER A 33 -6.43 21.10 49.21
N ILE A 34 -5.26 21.40 49.79
CA ILE A 34 -4.03 20.61 49.60
C ILE A 34 -4.21 19.17 50.12
N PHE A 35 -4.94 18.98 51.22
CA PHE A 35 -5.22 17.64 51.73
C PHE A 35 -6.10 16.83 50.79
N THR A 36 -7.08 17.47 50.16
CA THR A 36 -7.96 16.84 49.17
C THR A 36 -7.20 16.55 47.87
N ASP A 37 -6.38 17.51 47.38
CA ASP A 37 -5.48 17.32 46.24
C ASP A 37 -4.50 16.16 46.48
N LYS A 38 -3.91 16.08 47.68
CA LYS A 38 -3.00 15.00 48.07
C LYS A 38 -3.68 13.63 48.02
N LYS A 39 -4.94 13.53 48.47
CA LYS A 39 -5.73 12.29 48.36
C LYS A 39 -6.00 11.92 46.90
N ALA A 40 -6.35 12.91 46.06
CA ALA A 40 -6.58 12.70 44.64
C ALA A 40 -5.32 12.19 43.92
N LEU A 41 -4.16 12.79 44.20
CA LEU A 41 -2.88 12.34 43.66
C LEU A 41 -2.45 10.96 44.18
N PHE A 42 -2.80 10.59 45.42
CA PHE A 42 -2.58 9.21 45.87
C PHE A 42 -3.49 8.21 45.18
N SER A 43 -4.76 8.59 44.93
CA SER A 43 -5.64 7.78 44.07
C SER A 43 -5.02 7.61 42.69
N PHE A 44 -4.47 8.68 42.13
CA PHE A 44 -3.71 8.68 40.89
C PHE A 44 -2.55 7.69 40.93
N LYS A 45 -1.64 7.83 41.90
CA LYS A 45 -0.48 6.94 42.08
C LYS A 45 -0.89 5.48 42.27
N SER A 46 -1.99 5.21 42.99
CA SER A 46 -2.44 3.85 43.26
C SER A 46 -2.94 3.10 42.03
N LEU A 47 -3.41 3.82 41.01
CA LEU A 47 -3.87 3.25 39.74
C LEU A 47 -2.77 3.18 38.69
N LEU A 48 -1.57 3.68 39.01
CA LEU A 48 -0.43 3.69 38.10
C LEU A 48 0.61 2.65 38.48
N VAL A 49 1.14 1.99 37.46
CA VAL A 49 2.38 1.23 37.52
C VAL A 49 3.51 2.14 37.06
N ASP A 50 4.49 2.34 37.92
CA ASP A 50 5.61 3.25 37.71
C ASP A 50 6.95 2.50 37.66
N PRO A 51 7.29 1.88 36.52
CA PRO A 51 8.52 1.10 36.38
C PRO A 51 9.78 1.96 36.44
N SER A 52 9.66 3.27 36.15
CA SER A 52 10.77 4.22 36.15
C SER A 52 11.01 4.82 37.55
N ASN A 53 10.16 4.49 38.52
CA ASN A 53 10.18 5.04 39.87
C ASN A 53 10.11 6.59 39.91
N THR A 54 9.47 7.19 38.89
CA THR A 54 9.34 8.65 38.73
C THR A 54 8.46 9.28 39.82
N LEU A 55 7.46 8.56 40.30
CA LEU A 55 6.52 8.96 41.35
C LEU A 55 7.04 8.62 42.76
N SER A 56 8.31 8.26 42.91
CA SER A 56 8.93 7.95 44.20
C SER A 56 8.79 9.07 45.23
N SER A 57 8.89 10.33 44.78
CA SER A 57 8.74 11.52 45.64
C SER A 57 7.30 11.73 46.14
N TRP A 58 6.31 11.03 45.60
CA TRP A 58 4.91 11.18 45.99
C TRP A 58 4.65 10.41 47.29
N ASP A 59 5.05 10.97 48.42
CA ASP A 59 5.04 10.31 49.73
C ASP A 59 4.09 10.98 50.75
N GLN A 60 3.68 10.24 51.78
CA GLN A 60 2.68 10.73 52.74
C GLN A 60 3.18 11.87 53.64
N ASN A 61 4.50 12.05 53.75
CA ASN A 61 5.13 12.95 54.72
C ASN A 61 5.55 14.29 54.10
N THR A 62 5.63 14.38 52.77
CA THR A 62 6.00 15.59 52.04
C THR A 62 4.79 16.31 51.44
N SER A 63 4.92 17.61 51.16
CA SER A 63 3.88 18.39 50.48
C SER A 63 3.81 18.02 48.99
N PRO A 64 2.61 17.88 48.38
CA PRO A 64 2.45 17.66 46.95
C PRO A 64 3.21 18.65 46.07
N CYS A 65 3.39 19.89 46.52
CA CYS A 65 4.11 20.92 45.77
C CYS A 65 5.62 20.66 45.64
N ASN A 66 6.15 19.69 46.38
CA ASN A 66 7.55 19.27 46.30
C ASN A 66 7.72 17.97 45.49
N TRP A 67 6.63 17.42 44.94
CA TRP A 67 6.67 16.17 44.22
C TRP A 67 7.10 16.37 42.77
N THR A 68 7.89 15.42 42.26
CA THR A 68 8.26 15.36 40.85
C THR A 68 7.01 15.45 39.97
N GLY A 69 7.02 16.40 39.04
CA GLY A 69 5.93 16.63 38.10
C GLY A 69 4.74 17.41 38.65
N VAL A 70 4.74 17.86 39.91
CA VAL A 70 3.64 18.66 40.49
C VAL A 70 4.11 20.09 40.75
N ILE A 71 3.36 21.09 40.25
CA ILE A 71 3.64 22.51 40.51
C ILE A 71 2.42 23.19 41.11
N CYS A 72 2.65 23.90 42.21
CA CYS A 72 1.64 24.72 42.87
C CYS A 72 1.87 26.21 42.60
N ASN A 73 0.78 26.97 42.42
CA ASN A 73 0.84 28.42 42.29
C ASN A 73 0.94 29.06 43.69
N ASN A 74 1.94 29.93 43.93
CA ASN A 74 1.98 30.81 45.09
C ASN A 74 1.18 32.09 44.80
N SER A 75 0.17 32.39 45.62
CA SER A 75 -0.48 33.71 45.60
C SER A 75 0.41 34.76 46.28
N SER A 76 1.54 35.12 45.67
CA SER A 76 2.38 36.23 46.13
C SER A 76 2.44 37.35 45.09
N GLN A 77 1.32 38.06 44.91
CA GLN A 77 1.44 39.50 44.73
C GLN A 77 1.91 40.08 46.07
N LYS A 78 2.99 40.87 46.04
CA LYS A 78 3.62 41.54 47.19
C LYS A 78 2.58 42.23 48.08
N SER A 79 2.14 41.57 49.15
CA SER A 79 1.42 42.19 50.26
C SER A 79 2.20 41.92 51.55
N ASN A 80 2.70 43.01 52.13
CA ASN A 80 3.62 43.06 53.26
C ASN A 80 2.89 42.75 54.59
N CYS A 81 2.37 41.52 54.76
CA CYS A 81 1.64 41.10 55.95
C CYS A 81 2.20 39.76 56.50
N PRO A 82 2.78 39.70 57.72
CA PRO A 82 3.48 38.51 58.23
C PRO A 82 2.58 37.34 58.69
N TYR A 83 1.25 37.46 58.55
CA TYR A 83 0.27 36.51 59.11
C TYR A 83 -0.72 35.92 58.09
N LEU A 84 -0.52 36.13 56.79
CA LEU A 84 -1.27 35.42 55.75
C LEU A 84 -0.46 34.20 55.31
N VAL A 85 -1.00 33.01 55.64
CA VAL A 85 -0.49 31.71 55.21
C VAL A 85 -0.18 31.74 53.71
N ASN A 86 1.02 31.31 53.36
CA ASN A 86 1.45 31.06 51.99
C ASN A 86 0.46 30.08 51.32
N LEU A 87 -0.41 30.59 50.43
CA LEU A 87 -1.43 29.79 49.77
C LEU A 87 -0.85 29.17 48.50
N SER A 88 -0.47 27.89 48.58
CA SER A 88 -0.07 27.07 47.44
C SER A 88 -1.21 26.12 47.06
N PHE A 89 -1.71 26.21 45.83
CA PHE A 89 -2.71 25.28 45.28
C PHE A 89 -2.11 24.53 44.10
N LEU A 90 -2.40 23.24 43.98
CA LEU A 90 -1.92 22.44 42.86
C LEU A 90 -2.49 22.99 41.54
N SER A 91 -1.61 23.21 40.58
CA SER A 91 -1.96 23.87 39.32
C SER A 91 -1.45 23.15 38.08
N TYR A 92 -0.31 22.46 38.15
CA TYR A 92 0.27 21.75 37.02
C TYR A 92 0.65 20.32 37.39
N ILE A 93 0.34 19.39 36.49
CA ILE A 93 0.86 18.02 36.50
C ILE A 93 1.60 17.76 35.18
N HIS A 94 2.91 17.52 35.28
CA HIS A 94 3.85 17.22 34.21
C HIS A 94 4.42 15.82 34.41
N LEU A 95 3.89 14.84 33.70
CA LEU A 95 4.32 13.44 33.82
C LEU A 95 4.65 12.81 32.47
N GLN A 96 4.99 13.62 31.46
CA GLN A 96 5.29 13.13 30.12
C GLN A 96 6.57 12.27 30.05
N LYS A 97 6.59 11.27 29.15
CA LYS A 97 7.77 10.43 28.84
C LYS A 97 8.33 9.61 30.02
N ASN A 98 7.45 9.04 30.86
CA ASN A 98 7.85 8.31 32.07
C ASN A 98 7.53 6.80 32.06
N LYS A 99 6.98 6.26 30.97
CA LYS A 99 6.54 4.85 30.86
C LYS A 99 5.49 4.44 31.92
N LEU A 100 4.74 5.41 32.47
CA LEU A 100 3.68 5.15 33.44
C LEU A 100 2.57 4.34 32.78
N ALA A 101 2.15 3.22 33.37
CA ALA A 101 1.03 2.42 32.90
C ALA A 101 -0.13 2.45 33.91
N GLY A 102 -1.33 2.04 33.51
CA GLY A 102 -2.52 2.06 34.36
C GLY A 102 -3.57 3.07 33.87
N THR A 103 -4.51 3.48 34.71
CA THR A 103 -5.69 4.26 34.29
C THR A 103 -5.78 5.64 34.95
N LEU A 104 -6.48 6.57 34.30
CA LEU A 104 -6.82 7.87 34.90
C LEU A 104 -7.91 7.67 35.98
N PRO A 105 -7.72 8.18 37.22
CA PRO A 105 -8.69 8.02 38.30
C PRO A 105 -9.95 8.87 38.11
N ASP A 106 -11.11 8.35 38.53
CA ASP A 106 -12.36 9.12 38.60
C ASP A 106 -12.28 10.31 39.57
N ARG A 107 -11.43 10.21 40.61
CA ARG A 107 -11.15 11.26 41.60
C ARG A 107 -10.32 12.43 41.07
N ILE A 108 -10.10 12.51 39.75
CA ILE A 108 -9.46 13.67 39.14
C ILE A 108 -10.26 14.96 39.37
N ASP A 109 -11.56 14.85 39.66
CA ASP A 109 -12.42 15.99 39.98
C ASP A 109 -12.10 16.69 41.30
N ASP A 110 -11.44 15.99 42.23
CA ASP A 110 -10.93 16.58 43.47
C ASP A 110 -9.87 17.66 43.17
N LEU A 111 -9.17 17.57 42.02
CA LEU A 111 -8.18 18.55 41.53
C LEU A 111 -8.84 19.75 40.83
N SER A 112 -9.83 20.36 41.47
CA SER A 112 -10.65 21.45 40.92
C SER A 112 -9.88 22.73 40.56
N HIS A 113 -8.65 22.89 41.07
CA HIS A 113 -7.76 24.02 40.77
C HIS A 113 -6.77 23.76 39.63
N LEU A 114 -6.74 22.53 39.08
CA LEU A 114 -5.81 22.12 38.04
C LEU A 114 -5.98 22.97 36.78
N GLN A 115 -4.86 23.51 36.29
CA GLN A 115 -4.77 24.38 35.11
C GLN A 115 -4.10 23.67 33.95
N TYR A 116 -3.19 22.76 34.24
CA TYR A 116 -2.40 22.07 33.24
C TYR A 116 -2.26 20.59 33.61
N LEU A 117 -2.66 19.71 32.70
CA LEU A 117 -2.45 18.27 32.81
C LEU A 117 -1.78 17.77 31.53
N ASN A 118 -0.54 17.28 31.66
CA ASN A 118 0.15 16.61 30.57
C ASN A 118 0.77 15.29 31.03
N MET A 119 0.29 14.21 30.41
CA MET A 119 0.78 12.84 30.62
C MET A 119 1.17 12.16 29.31
N SER A 120 1.55 12.96 28.31
CA SER A 120 1.84 12.43 26.97
C SER A 120 3.05 11.48 26.94
N SER A 121 3.09 10.55 26.00
CA SER A 121 4.14 9.54 25.85
C SER A 121 4.32 8.67 27.10
N ASN A 122 3.25 8.00 27.49
CA ASN A 122 3.23 7.00 28.56
C ASN A 122 2.49 5.74 28.07
N LEU A 123 2.11 4.84 28.97
CA LEU A 123 1.36 3.62 28.68
C LEU A 123 -0.02 3.65 29.37
N ILE A 124 -0.59 4.84 29.55
CA ILE A 124 -1.89 5.04 30.22
C ILE A 124 -3.00 4.44 29.36
N GLU A 125 -3.84 3.61 29.96
CA GLU A 125 -4.95 2.89 29.33
C GLU A 125 -6.29 3.24 29.96
N GLY A 126 -7.37 2.58 29.51
CA GLY A 126 -8.73 2.86 29.95
C GLY A 126 -9.32 4.12 29.29
N SER A 127 -10.47 4.58 29.78
CA SER A 127 -11.16 5.76 29.23
C SER A 127 -10.81 7.06 29.94
N ILE A 128 -11.03 8.19 29.26
CA ILE A 128 -11.00 9.51 29.90
C ILE A 128 -12.18 9.59 30.88
N PRO A 129 -11.96 9.78 32.20
CA PRO A 129 -13.04 9.80 33.18
C PRO A 129 -13.97 11.00 32.95
N PRO A 130 -15.30 10.82 32.88
CA PRO A 130 -16.25 11.92 32.64
C PRO A 130 -16.15 13.06 33.66
N ASN A 131 -15.75 12.74 34.89
CA ASN A 131 -15.59 13.69 36.00
C ASN A 131 -14.48 14.73 35.78
N ILE A 132 -13.62 14.55 34.76
CA ILE A 132 -12.62 15.55 34.37
C ILE A 132 -13.25 16.92 34.05
N ASN A 133 -14.55 16.95 33.71
CA ASN A 133 -15.34 18.16 33.48
C ASN A 133 -15.37 19.13 34.69
N ARG A 134 -15.05 18.67 35.91
CA ARG A 134 -14.99 19.49 37.11
C ARG A 134 -13.69 20.30 37.24
N CYS A 135 -12.66 19.97 36.48
CA CYS A 135 -11.40 20.72 36.40
C CYS A 135 -11.56 22.01 35.57
N SER A 136 -12.54 22.85 35.89
CA SER A 136 -12.96 24.02 35.08
C SER A 136 -11.88 25.07 34.80
N LYS A 137 -10.73 25.02 35.50
CA LYS A 137 -9.57 25.90 35.28
C LYS A 137 -8.57 25.38 34.26
N LEU A 138 -8.75 24.16 33.75
CA LEU A 138 -7.83 23.50 32.84
C LEU A 138 -7.75 24.25 31.50
N TRP A 139 -6.54 24.64 31.12
CA TRP A 139 -6.23 25.23 29.81
C TRP A 139 -5.40 24.30 28.90
N VAL A 140 -4.75 23.27 29.47
CA VAL A 140 -4.13 22.17 28.71
C VAL A 140 -4.59 20.81 29.23
N LEU A 141 -5.07 19.97 28.31
CA LEU A 141 -5.24 18.55 28.48
C LEU A 141 -4.43 17.81 27.41
N GLY A 142 -3.25 17.32 27.78
CA GLY A 142 -2.35 16.58 26.90
C GLY A 142 -2.22 15.12 27.31
N LEU A 143 -2.74 14.22 26.49
CA LEU A 143 -2.72 12.77 26.68
C LEU A 143 -2.19 12.03 25.45
N MET A 144 -1.48 12.74 24.55
CA MET A 144 -0.89 12.21 23.33
C MET A 144 -0.06 10.95 23.60
N ASP A 145 -0.05 9.99 22.67
CA ASP A 145 0.87 8.83 22.68
C ASP A 145 0.73 7.99 23.96
N ASN A 146 -0.44 7.37 24.08
CA ASN A 146 -0.84 6.48 25.18
C ASN A 146 -1.72 5.34 24.63
N LYS A 147 -2.39 4.57 25.50
CA LYS A 147 -3.32 3.49 25.18
C LYS A 147 -4.77 3.80 25.59
N ILE A 148 -5.12 5.09 25.66
CA ILE A 148 -6.45 5.52 26.09
C ILE A 148 -7.49 5.07 25.07
N SER A 149 -8.60 4.54 25.54
CA SER A 149 -9.68 3.95 24.75
C SER A 149 -11.05 4.50 25.16
N GLY A 150 -12.12 3.95 24.59
CA GLY A 150 -13.48 4.44 24.83
C GLY A 150 -13.79 5.73 24.07
N GLN A 151 -14.84 6.43 24.47
CA GLN A 151 -15.32 7.64 23.78
C GLN A 151 -14.75 8.92 24.40
N ILE A 152 -14.66 9.98 23.61
CA ILE A 152 -14.38 11.32 24.12
C ILE A 152 -15.60 11.77 24.96
N PRO A 153 -15.44 12.10 26.25
CA PRO A 153 -16.58 12.45 27.10
C PRO A 153 -17.28 13.72 26.61
N ALA A 154 -18.59 13.63 26.36
CA ALA A 154 -19.38 14.78 25.90
C ALA A 154 -19.31 15.96 26.87
N GLY A 155 -19.11 15.71 28.17
CA GLY A 155 -19.00 16.71 29.23
C GLY A 155 -17.74 17.59 29.22
N LEU A 156 -16.76 17.34 28.34
CA LEU A 156 -15.54 18.14 28.22
C LEU A 156 -15.82 19.63 27.95
N TYR A 157 -16.98 19.98 27.39
CA TYR A 157 -17.34 21.39 27.14
C TYR A 157 -17.37 22.30 28.38
N HIS A 158 -17.46 21.73 29.59
CA HIS A 158 -17.39 22.51 30.83
C HIS A 158 -16.01 23.12 31.08
N LEU A 159 -14.97 22.62 30.40
CA LEU A 159 -13.60 23.12 30.48
C LEU A 159 -13.44 24.39 29.64
N SER A 160 -14.23 25.43 29.93
CA SER A 160 -14.32 26.67 29.14
C SER A 160 -12.99 27.42 28.95
N LYS A 161 -11.98 27.16 29.80
CA LYS A 161 -10.62 27.72 29.69
C LYS A 161 -9.68 26.90 28.81
N LEU A 162 -10.11 25.75 28.30
CA LEU A 162 -9.27 24.84 27.53
C LEU A 162 -8.79 25.51 26.25
N GLN A 163 -7.47 25.59 26.09
CA GLN A 163 -6.79 26.13 24.92
C GLN A 163 -6.18 25.01 24.08
N ILE A 164 -5.61 24.00 24.74
CA ILE A 164 -5.00 22.86 24.07
C ILE A 164 -5.68 21.57 24.52
N LEU A 165 -6.30 20.89 23.56
CA LEU A 165 -6.79 19.52 23.70
C LEU A 165 -6.00 18.63 22.74
N ASP A 166 -5.13 17.79 23.30
CA ASP A 166 -4.32 16.85 22.53
C ASP A 166 -4.53 15.43 23.06
N LEU A 167 -5.29 14.65 22.28
CA LEU A 167 -5.62 13.25 22.56
C LEU A 167 -5.08 12.31 21.46
N SER A 168 -4.12 12.78 20.68
CA SER A 168 -3.61 12.06 19.53
C SER A 168 -2.89 10.75 19.89
N HIS A 169 -2.70 9.86 18.92
CA HIS A 169 -1.96 8.60 19.09
C HIS A 169 -2.48 7.77 20.27
N ASN A 170 -3.76 7.40 20.21
CA ASN A 170 -4.46 6.61 21.21
C ASN A 170 -5.41 5.60 20.53
N SER A 171 -6.29 4.95 21.30
CA SER A 171 -7.31 4.01 20.83
C SER A 171 -8.74 4.52 21.07
N LEU A 172 -8.95 5.84 21.03
CA LEU A 172 -10.28 6.45 21.20
C LEU A 172 -11.21 6.06 20.06
N SER A 173 -12.50 5.89 20.36
CA SER A 173 -13.53 5.41 19.43
C SER A 173 -14.82 6.21 19.56
N GLY A 174 -15.81 5.90 18.71
CA GLY A 174 -17.07 6.63 18.64
C GLY A 174 -16.95 7.97 17.89
N SER A 175 -17.99 8.80 17.97
CA SER A 175 -18.05 10.08 17.27
C SER A 175 -17.39 11.21 18.05
N ILE A 176 -16.86 12.21 17.33
CA ILE A 176 -16.43 13.48 17.94
C ILE A 176 -17.67 14.19 18.54
N PRO A 177 -17.72 14.46 19.85
CA PRO A 177 -18.87 15.12 20.46
C PRO A 177 -19.08 16.54 19.90
N PRO A 178 -20.27 16.90 19.42
CA PRO A 178 -20.56 18.26 18.94
C PRO A 178 -20.35 19.33 20.00
N SER A 179 -20.45 18.97 21.29
CA SER A 179 -20.24 19.85 22.43
C SER A 179 -18.81 20.42 22.52
N ILE A 180 -17.81 19.80 21.87
CA ILE A 180 -16.46 20.37 21.74
C ILE A 180 -16.50 21.75 21.09
N GLY A 181 -17.46 22.00 20.20
CA GLY A 181 -17.67 23.31 19.57
C GLY A 181 -17.99 24.45 20.56
N ASN A 182 -18.31 24.14 21.82
CA ASN A 182 -18.56 25.15 22.87
C ASN A 182 -17.27 25.58 23.61
N LEU A 183 -16.11 24.99 23.32
CA LEU A 183 -14.83 25.35 23.91
C LEU A 183 -14.22 26.60 23.24
N SER A 184 -14.83 27.77 23.45
CA SER A 184 -14.49 29.02 22.72
C SER A 184 -13.03 29.50 22.86
N SER A 185 -12.31 29.02 23.89
CA SER A 185 -10.89 29.35 24.14
C SER A 185 -9.92 28.46 23.38
N LEU A 186 -10.41 27.41 22.69
CA LEU A 186 -9.56 26.39 22.09
C LEU A 186 -8.76 26.95 20.91
N THR A 187 -7.44 26.79 20.98
CA THR A 187 -6.48 27.16 19.93
C THR A 187 -5.91 25.93 19.23
N THR A 188 -5.88 24.79 19.92
CA THR A 188 -5.33 23.53 19.41
C THR A 188 -6.29 22.40 19.71
N LEU A 189 -6.73 21.72 18.64
CA LEU A 189 -7.48 20.48 18.71
C LEU A 189 -6.74 19.43 17.90
N ASN A 190 -6.09 18.49 18.60
CA ASN A 190 -5.43 17.36 17.98
C ASN A 190 -6.04 16.04 18.45
N LEU A 191 -6.62 15.30 17.51
CA LEU A 191 -7.23 13.98 17.72
C LEU A 191 -6.68 12.93 16.73
N ASP A 192 -5.49 13.16 16.15
CA ASP A 192 -4.95 12.25 15.13
C ASP A 192 -4.66 10.84 15.66
N THR A 193 -4.57 9.87 14.76
CA THR A 193 -4.16 8.48 15.06
C THR A 193 -5.01 7.88 16.19
N ASN A 194 -6.30 7.72 15.89
CA ASN A 194 -7.30 7.10 16.77
C ASN A 194 -8.29 6.26 15.93
N SER A 195 -9.34 5.74 16.54
CA SER A 195 -10.43 5.00 15.88
C SER A 195 -11.75 5.79 15.88
N LEU A 196 -11.69 7.12 15.83
CA LEU A 196 -12.88 7.99 15.80
C LEU A 196 -13.65 7.79 14.50
N SER A 197 -14.98 7.81 14.57
CA SER A 197 -15.87 7.51 13.44
C SER A 197 -17.05 8.50 13.36
N GLY A 198 -17.92 8.33 12.38
CA GLY A 198 -19.06 9.24 12.17
C GLY A 198 -18.66 10.51 11.43
N LEU A 199 -19.47 11.58 11.57
CA LEU A 199 -19.30 12.84 10.86
C LEU A 199 -18.40 13.80 11.63
N VAL A 200 -17.74 14.72 10.92
CA VAL A 200 -17.13 15.91 11.53
C VAL A 200 -18.25 16.88 11.96
N PRO A 201 -18.40 17.21 13.26
CA PRO A 201 -19.51 18.04 13.72
C PRO A 201 -19.44 19.48 13.19
N ILE A 202 -20.56 20.00 12.68
CA ILE A 202 -20.73 21.40 12.23
C ILE A 202 -20.38 22.43 13.32
N ASN A 203 -20.64 22.07 14.60
CA ASN A 203 -20.40 22.91 15.77
C ASN A 203 -18.92 23.27 15.97
N LEU A 204 -17.98 22.48 15.43
CA LEU A 204 -16.56 22.80 15.50
C LEU A 204 -16.21 24.11 14.77
N GLY A 205 -17.05 24.55 13.83
CA GLY A 205 -16.94 25.87 13.20
C GLY A 205 -17.21 27.07 14.13
N ASN A 206 -17.61 26.83 15.38
CA ASN A 206 -17.74 27.88 16.39
C ASN A 206 -16.40 28.23 17.07
N LEU A 207 -15.35 27.45 16.86
CA LEU A 207 -14.04 27.61 17.50
C LEU A 207 -13.21 28.71 16.83
N ARG A 208 -13.61 29.97 16.99
CA ARG A 208 -13.05 31.13 16.25
C ARG A 208 -11.59 31.48 16.57
N HIS A 209 -10.99 30.90 17.60
CA HIS A 209 -9.58 31.08 17.95
C HIS A 209 -8.71 29.88 17.55
N LEU A 210 -9.30 28.86 16.92
CA LEU A 210 -8.61 27.63 16.56
C LEU A 210 -7.54 27.92 15.51
N ARG A 211 -6.31 27.52 15.80
CA ARG A 211 -5.15 27.66 14.92
C ARG A 211 -4.76 26.31 14.31
N LEU A 212 -4.71 25.28 15.16
CA LEU A 212 -4.40 23.91 14.78
C LEU A 212 -5.64 23.03 14.89
N PHE A 213 -6.06 22.48 13.76
CA PHE A 213 -7.11 21.47 13.66
C PHE A 213 -6.59 20.23 12.93
N GLU A 214 -6.44 19.14 13.68
CA GLU A 214 -5.79 17.92 13.23
C GLU A 214 -6.64 16.70 13.62
N LEU A 215 -7.17 16.00 12.61
CA LEU A 215 -8.01 14.80 12.77
C LEU A 215 -7.51 13.61 11.92
N SER A 216 -6.26 13.63 11.45
CA SER A 216 -5.74 12.61 10.55
C SER A 216 -5.76 11.20 11.15
N LEU A 217 -5.71 10.16 10.32
CA LEU A 217 -5.61 8.75 10.74
C LEU A 217 -6.75 8.35 11.69
N ASN A 218 -7.98 8.47 11.19
CA ASN A 218 -9.21 8.07 11.88
C ASN A 218 -10.18 7.40 10.87
N ASN A 219 -11.39 7.09 11.30
CA ASN A 219 -12.45 6.48 10.49
C ASN A 219 -13.61 7.47 10.22
N LEU A 220 -13.32 8.77 10.09
CA LEU A 220 -14.33 9.81 9.88
C LEU A 220 -14.93 9.73 8.47
N THR A 221 -16.21 10.05 8.34
CA THR A 221 -17.00 9.93 7.11
C THR A 221 -17.76 11.24 6.82
N GLY A 222 -18.38 11.33 5.65
CA GLY A 222 -19.18 12.49 5.27
C GLY A 222 -18.34 13.63 4.69
N THR A 223 -18.95 14.81 4.61
CA THR A 223 -18.31 16.02 4.10
C THR A 223 -17.69 16.84 5.22
N VAL A 224 -16.65 17.63 4.91
CA VAL A 224 -16.14 18.66 5.81
C VAL A 224 -17.15 19.81 5.90
N PRO A 225 -17.68 20.15 7.10
CA PRO A 225 -18.65 21.23 7.24
C PRO A 225 -18.13 22.58 6.75
N SER A 226 -18.95 23.34 6.02
CA SER A 226 -18.59 24.66 5.47
C SER A 226 -18.15 25.68 6.52
N SER A 227 -18.65 25.55 7.76
CA SER A 227 -18.28 26.41 8.88
C SER A 227 -16.79 26.28 9.26
N LEU A 228 -16.17 25.11 9.08
CA LEU A 228 -14.74 24.89 9.35
C LEU A 228 -13.86 25.61 8.34
N TYR A 229 -14.29 25.66 7.08
CA TYR A 229 -13.60 26.46 6.07
C TYR A 229 -13.68 27.96 6.36
N ASN A 230 -14.51 28.43 7.30
CA ASN A 230 -14.68 29.83 7.64
C ASN A 230 -13.94 30.24 8.94
N LEU A 231 -13.01 29.40 9.40
CA LEU A 231 -12.17 29.67 10.57
C LEU A 231 -10.89 30.39 10.14
N SER A 232 -10.98 31.71 9.94
CA SER A 232 -9.86 32.54 9.46
C SER A 232 -8.62 32.55 10.36
N SER A 233 -8.72 32.05 11.59
CA SER A 233 -7.62 31.87 12.54
C SER A 233 -6.75 30.64 12.25
N LEU A 234 -7.22 29.68 11.43
CA LEU A 234 -6.50 28.45 11.14
C LEU A 234 -5.20 28.74 10.37
N ASP A 235 -4.11 28.16 10.87
CA ASP A 235 -2.83 28.06 10.16
C ASP A 235 -2.47 26.60 9.83
N HIS A 236 -2.96 25.62 10.61
CA HIS A 236 -2.80 24.19 10.37
C HIS A 236 -4.16 23.49 10.26
N PHE A 237 -4.44 22.94 9.08
CA PHE A 237 -5.68 22.21 8.80
C PHE A 237 -5.38 20.85 8.15
N ALA A 238 -5.60 19.78 8.90
CA ALA A 238 -5.22 18.43 8.50
C ALA A 238 -6.29 17.39 8.86
N LEU A 239 -6.64 16.56 7.86
CA LEU A 239 -7.72 15.57 7.90
C LEU A 239 -7.32 14.26 7.20
N ALA A 240 -6.03 14.01 7.02
CA ALA A 240 -5.53 12.96 6.15
C ALA A 240 -5.93 11.56 6.63
N ALA A 241 -5.99 10.58 5.72
CA ALA A 241 -6.28 9.18 6.05
C ALA A 241 -7.59 9.01 6.84
N ASN A 242 -8.69 9.39 6.19
CA ASN A 242 -10.07 9.21 6.66
C ASN A 242 -10.94 8.76 5.46
N HIS A 243 -12.26 8.70 5.63
CA HIS A 243 -13.24 8.40 4.58
C HIS A 243 -14.06 9.64 4.19
N LEU A 244 -13.48 10.84 4.29
CA LEU A 244 -14.15 12.10 3.98
C LEU A 244 -14.30 12.30 2.46
N TRP A 245 -15.40 12.89 2.04
CA TRP A 245 -15.71 13.18 0.63
C TRP A 245 -16.28 14.59 0.45
N GLY A 246 -16.55 14.97 -0.78
CA GLY A 246 -17.02 16.31 -1.16
C GLY A 246 -15.94 17.09 -1.90
N GLU A 247 -16.13 18.39 -2.05
CA GLU A 247 -15.23 19.26 -2.81
C GLU A 247 -14.53 20.28 -1.90
N ILE A 248 -13.33 20.71 -2.31
CA ILE A 248 -12.63 21.82 -1.66
C ILE A 248 -13.27 23.13 -2.16
N PRO A 249 -13.68 24.06 -1.27
CA PRO A 249 -14.36 25.29 -1.67
C PRO A 249 -13.54 26.16 -2.62
N SER A 250 -14.21 26.78 -3.60
CA SER A 250 -13.58 27.63 -4.60
C SER A 250 -13.04 28.96 -4.07
N ASP A 251 -13.39 29.35 -2.84
CA ASP A 251 -13.05 30.60 -2.16
C ASP A 251 -12.21 30.38 -0.90
N ILE A 252 -11.42 29.30 -0.87
CA ILE A 252 -10.63 28.90 0.30
C ILE A 252 -9.57 29.94 0.71
N ASP A 253 -9.06 30.73 -0.24
CA ASP A 253 -8.12 31.82 0.02
C ASP A 253 -8.73 32.95 0.83
N ILE A 254 -10.00 33.27 0.59
CA ILE A 254 -10.72 34.31 1.32
C ILE A 254 -11.13 33.80 2.70
N LYS A 255 -11.55 32.54 2.79
CA LYS A 255 -12.08 31.99 4.05
C LYS A 255 -11.00 31.52 5.04
N LEU A 256 -9.86 31.03 4.53
CA LEU A 256 -8.72 30.56 5.33
C LEU A 256 -7.40 31.25 4.94
N PRO A 257 -7.30 32.59 5.05
CA PRO A 257 -6.19 33.37 4.52
C PRO A 257 -4.84 33.17 5.26
N ASN A 258 -4.83 32.49 6.40
CA ASN A 258 -3.66 32.31 7.26
C ASN A 258 -3.05 30.91 7.20
N LEU A 259 -3.53 30.03 6.32
CA LEU A 259 -3.02 28.66 6.20
C LEU A 259 -1.53 28.62 5.86
N LEU A 260 -0.80 27.84 6.64
CA LEU A 260 0.60 27.45 6.45
C LEU A 260 0.68 25.97 6.05
N PHE A 261 -0.17 25.13 6.67
CA PHE A 261 -0.20 23.68 6.46
C PHE A 261 -1.61 23.20 6.11
N PHE A 262 -1.75 22.55 4.96
CA PHE A 262 -3.02 21.98 4.50
C PHE A 262 -2.81 20.52 4.05
N ASN A 263 -3.40 19.56 4.78
CA ASN A 263 -3.19 18.13 4.53
C ASN A 263 -4.49 17.32 4.50
N PHE A 264 -4.99 17.05 3.31
CA PHE A 264 -6.22 16.30 3.05
C PHE A 264 -5.94 14.97 2.33
N CYS A 265 -4.72 14.44 2.46
CA CYS A 265 -4.31 13.20 1.80
C CYS A 265 -5.21 12.00 2.15
N LEU A 266 -5.25 10.97 1.31
CA LEU A 266 -5.86 9.67 1.61
C LEU A 266 -7.32 9.81 2.07
N ASN A 267 -8.15 10.39 1.20
CA ASN A 267 -9.59 10.58 1.41
C ASN A 267 -10.32 10.33 0.08
N LYS A 268 -11.57 10.79 -0.03
CA LYS A 268 -12.43 10.64 -1.20
C LYS A 268 -12.88 11.99 -1.76
N PHE A 269 -12.07 13.04 -1.64
CA PHE A 269 -12.40 14.37 -2.19
C PHE A 269 -12.48 14.34 -3.73
N THR A 270 -13.49 15.00 -4.27
CA THR A 270 -13.81 15.09 -5.71
C THR A 270 -13.70 16.54 -6.20
N GLY A 271 -14.05 16.76 -7.47
CA GLY A 271 -14.00 18.08 -8.09
C GLY A 271 -12.60 18.43 -8.61
N GLN A 272 -12.45 19.69 -9.02
CA GLN A 272 -11.16 20.21 -9.48
C GLN A 272 -10.37 20.81 -8.32
N VAL A 273 -9.04 20.88 -8.46
CA VAL A 273 -8.20 21.67 -7.56
C VAL A 273 -8.61 23.15 -7.71
N PRO A 274 -9.10 23.83 -6.66
CA PRO A 274 -9.50 25.23 -6.79
C PRO A 274 -8.32 26.15 -7.05
N LYS A 275 -8.49 27.10 -7.99
CA LYS A 275 -7.47 28.13 -8.27
C LYS A 275 -7.13 28.98 -7.03
N SER A 276 -8.08 29.17 -6.12
CA SER A 276 -7.88 29.87 -4.85
C SER A 276 -6.86 29.20 -3.94
N LEU A 277 -6.65 27.88 -4.01
CA LEU A 277 -5.52 27.26 -3.28
C LEU A 277 -4.18 27.87 -3.68
N HIS A 278 -4.04 28.30 -4.93
CA HIS A 278 -2.84 28.97 -5.43
C HIS A 278 -2.78 30.46 -5.07
N ASN A 279 -3.79 31.01 -4.38
CA ASN A 279 -3.75 32.37 -3.84
C ASN A 279 -3.39 32.39 -2.33
N LEU A 280 -3.18 31.23 -1.69
CA LEU A 280 -2.76 31.13 -0.29
C LEU A 280 -1.26 31.46 -0.16
N THR A 281 -0.89 32.74 -0.23
CA THR A 281 0.51 33.20 -0.34
C THR A 281 1.42 32.85 0.84
N LYS A 282 0.85 32.46 1.99
CA LYS A 282 1.57 32.01 3.19
C LYS A 282 1.77 30.50 3.26
N ILE A 283 1.14 29.72 2.38
CA ILE A 283 1.17 28.26 2.46
C ILE A 283 2.61 27.73 2.28
N GLU A 284 3.03 26.86 3.20
CA GLU A 284 4.34 26.20 3.19
C GLU A 284 4.20 24.75 2.73
N THR A 285 3.13 24.08 3.13
CA THR A 285 2.86 22.68 2.79
C THR A 285 1.43 22.50 2.28
N LEU A 286 1.31 22.05 1.03
CA LEU A 286 0.03 21.67 0.42
C LEU A 286 0.04 20.19 0.04
N ARG A 287 -0.80 19.40 0.71
CA ARG A 287 -0.87 17.93 0.55
C ARG A 287 -2.31 17.47 0.36
N ILE A 288 -2.66 17.04 -0.84
CA ILE A 288 -4.01 16.55 -1.17
C ILE A 288 -3.97 15.26 -2.02
N SER A 289 -2.90 14.48 -1.91
CA SER A 289 -2.71 13.23 -2.64
C SER A 289 -3.64 12.09 -2.21
N HIS A 290 -3.81 11.07 -3.06
CA HIS A 290 -4.72 9.95 -2.80
C HIS A 290 -6.16 10.42 -2.56
N ASN A 291 -6.73 11.07 -3.57
CA ASN A 291 -8.12 11.51 -3.63
C ASN A 291 -8.66 11.26 -5.05
N PHE A 292 -9.87 11.76 -5.35
CA PHE A 292 -10.48 11.68 -6.67
C PHE A 292 -10.51 13.03 -7.41
N LEU A 293 -9.60 13.95 -7.07
CA LEU A 293 -9.50 15.26 -7.70
C LEU A 293 -9.15 15.09 -9.18
N HIS A 294 -9.73 15.90 -10.05
CA HIS A 294 -9.57 15.76 -11.50
C HIS A 294 -9.44 17.10 -12.21
N GLY A 295 -9.26 17.04 -13.53
CA GLY A 295 -9.12 18.23 -14.36
C GLY A 295 -7.67 18.74 -14.43
N PRO A 296 -7.44 19.88 -15.09
CA PRO A 296 -6.11 20.46 -15.22
C PRO A 296 -5.63 21.02 -13.87
N LEU A 297 -4.31 21.07 -13.67
CA LEU A 297 -3.75 21.83 -12.57
C LEU A 297 -3.99 23.33 -12.82
N PRO A 298 -4.65 24.08 -11.91
CA PRO A 298 -4.96 25.48 -12.14
C PRO A 298 -3.70 26.36 -12.20
N GLN A 299 -3.76 27.45 -12.96
CA GLN A 299 -2.72 28.48 -12.99
C GLN A 299 -2.64 29.24 -11.65
N GLY A 300 -1.59 30.06 -11.47
CA GLY A 300 -1.43 30.90 -10.27
C GLY A 300 -0.45 30.33 -9.26
N ILE A 301 0.11 29.15 -9.51
CA ILE A 301 0.99 28.45 -8.59
C ILE A 301 2.26 29.28 -8.27
N GLU A 302 2.65 30.16 -9.19
CA GLU A 302 3.75 31.12 -9.06
C GLU A 302 3.59 32.13 -7.90
N LYS A 303 2.38 32.28 -7.36
CA LYS A 303 2.09 33.18 -6.23
C LYS A 303 2.45 32.58 -4.87
N LEU A 304 2.73 31.28 -4.81
CA LEU A 304 2.97 30.55 -3.57
C LEU A 304 4.42 30.71 -3.09
N HIS A 305 4.83 31.93 -2.74
CA HIS A 305 6.23 32.28 -2.48
C HIS A 305 6.88 31.60 -1.25
N HIS A 306 6.12 30.89 -0.42
CA HIS A 306 6.63 30.16 0.75
C HIS A 306 6.48 28.64 0.63
N ILE A 307 5.95 28.14 -0.49
CA ILE A 307 5.71 26.70 -0.64
C ILE A 307 7.03 25.93 -0.60
N GLU A 308 7.11 24.92 0.26
CA GLU A 308 8.24 24.00 0.38
C GLU A 308 7.89 22.61 -0.16
N MET A 309 6.64 22.18 0.02
CA MET A 309 6.15 20.88 -0.40
C MET A 309 4.80 20.97 -1.10
N TYR A 310 4.76 20.48 -2.34
CA TYR A 310 3.55 20.41 -3.17
C TYR A 310 3.24 18.95 -3.53
N ASN A 311 2.17 18.39 -2.97
CA ASN A 311 1.83 16.97 -3.12
C ASN A 311 0.38 16.76 -3.60
N LEU A 312 0.25 16.40 -4.88
CA LEU A 312 -1.00 16.09 -5.59
C LEU A 312 -1.06 14.66 -6.12
N GLY A 313 -0.10 13.80 -5.78
CA GLY A 313 0.00 12.46 -6.34
C GLY A 313 -1.28 11.61 -6.15
N PHE A 314 -1.44 10.54 -6.92
CA PHE A 314 -2.56 9.60 -6.76
C PHE A 314 -3.93 10.29 -6.82
N ASN A 315 -4.15 11.07 -7.87
CA ASN A 315 -5.42 11.71 -8.21
C ASN A 315 -5.76 11.43 -9.69
N ARG A 316 -6.61 12.24 -10.32
CA ARG A 316 -6.98 12.17 -11.73
C ARG A 316 -6.63 13.47 -12.46
N ILE A 317 -5.53 14.12 -12.05
CA ILE A 317 -5.05 15.38 -12.65
C ILE A 317 -4.59 15.13 -14.08
N GLY A 318 -4.98 16.03 -14.99
CA GLY A 318 -4.59 16.04 -16.40
C GLY A 318 -3.30 16.84 -16.60
N ILE A 319 -3.35 17.91 -17.40
CA ILE A 319 -2.13 18.65 -17.79
C ILE A 319 -1.45 19.41 -16.64
N ILE A 320 -0.11 19.48 -16.68
CA ILE A 320 0.71 20.41 -15.88
C ILE A 320 0.97 21.68 -16.72
N PRO A 321 0.63 22.90 -16.23
CA PRO A 321 0.88 24.14 -16.94
C PRO A 321 2.36 24.55 -16.90
N GLU A 322 2.83 25.28 -17.92
CA GLU A 322 4.17 25.90 -17.96
C GLU A 322 4.40 26.94 -16.84
N SER A 323 3.36 27.39 -16.13
CA SER A 323 3.54 28.23 -14.95
C SER A 323 4.19 27.47 -13.78
N ILE A 324 4.31 26.13 -13.85
CA ILE A 324 4.94 25.34 -12.79
C ILE A 324 6.41 25.73 -12.56
N GLY A 325 7.13 26.13 -13.60
CA GLY A 325 8.52 26.60 -13.47
C GLY A 325 8.68 27.94 -12.76
N ASN A 326 7.60 28.70 -12.61
CA ASN A 326 7.59 29.98 -11.89
C ASN A 326 7.25 29.82 -10.40
N LEU A 327 7.24 28.58 -9.89
CA LEU A 327 7.06 28.28 -8.47
C LEU A 327 8.12 28.96 -7.61
N SER A 328 7.84 29.05 -6.31
CA SER A 328 8.77 29.64 -5.35
C SER A 328 10.14 28.97 -5.38
N ASN A 329 11.17 29.80 -5.23
CA ASN A 329 12.53 29.33 -4.96
C ASN A 329 12.65 28.57 -3.63
N THR A 330 11.64 28.59 -2.74
CA THR A 330 11.60 27.78 -1.52
C THR A 330 11.14 26.34 -1.76
N LEU A 331 10.61 26.03 -2.94
CA LEU A 331 10.05 24.72 -3.23
C LEU A 331 11.14 23.66 -3.35
N THR A 332 11.08 22.65 -2.48
CA THR A 332 12.06 21.57 -2.45
C THR A 332 11.48 20.22 -2.91
N LYS A 333 10.17 20.03 -2.85
CA LYS A 333 9.54 18.72 -3.11
C LYS A 333 8.25 18.83 -3.92
N ILE A 334 8.22 18.15 -5.06
CA ILE A 334 7.04 17.97 -5.91
C ILE A 334 6.69 16.49 -6.00
N TYR A 335 5.49 16.14 -5.55
CA TYR A 335 4.91 14.79 -5.68
C TYR A 335 3.62 14.86 -6.49
N ILE A 336 3.68 14.54 -7.78
CA ILE A 336 2.50 14.53 -8.68
C ILE A 336 2.38 13.18 -9.41
N GLY A 337 3.19 12.18 -9.06
CA GLY A 337 3.08 10.83 -9.60
C GLY A 337 1.73 10.14 -9.31
N GLY A 338 1.34 9.15 -10.12
CA GLY A 338 0.09 8.42 -9.98
C GLY A 338 -1.14 9.20 -10.42
N ASN A 339 -1.02 10.06 -11.43
CA ASN A 339 -2.12 10.87 -11.96
C ASN A 339 -2.49 10.44 -13.39
N ARG A 340 -3.25 11.28 -14.10
CA ARG A 340 -3.58 11.11 -15.52
C ARG A 340 -2.90 12.19 -16.37
N ILE A 341 -1.70 12.62 -15.97
CA ILE A 341 -1.00 13.71 -16.65
C ILE A 341 -0.57 13.26 -18.03
N TYR A 342 -0.90 14.04 -19.05
CA TYR A 342 -0.57 13.78 -20.45
C TYR A 342 0.12 14.99 -21.07
N GLY A 343 0.71 14.78 -22.25
CA GLY A 343 1.54 15.79 -22.94
C GLY A 343 2.99 15.68 -22.53
N SER A 344 3.82 16.63 -22.97
CA SER A 344 5.23 16.68 -22.60
C SER A 344 5.44 17.25 -21.20
N MET A 345 6.55 16.86 -20.58
CA MET A 345 7.01 17.54 -19.37
C MET A 345 7.26 19.03 -19.71
N PRO A 346 6.67 19.97 -18.95
CA PRO A 346 6.81 21.40 -19.26
C PRO A 346 8.26 21.84 -19.11
N SER A 347 8.78 22.55 -20.11
CA SER A 347 10.19 22.99 -20.15
C SER A 347 10.55 23.91 -18.97
N SER A 348 9.57 24.68 -18.50
CA SER A 348 9.69 25.54 -17.32
C SER A 348 10.07 24.80 -16.04
N ILE A 349 9.78 23.49 -15.90
CA ILE A 349 10.08 22.73 -14.69
C ILE A 349 11.58 22.73 -14.34
N LEU A 350 12.44 22.94 -15.35
CA LEU A 350 13.89 23.01 -15.24
C LEU A 350 14.36 24.29 -14.51
N PHE A 351 13.49 25.30 -14.39
CA PHE A 351 13.78 26.52 -13.65
C PHE A 351 13.68 26.35 -12.13
N LEU A 352 13.19 25.21 -11.65
CA LEU A 352 13.07 24.89 -10.21
C LEU A 352 14.40 24.41 -9.63
N ARG A 353 15.36 25.33 -9.54
CA ARG A 353 16.78 25.03 -9.22
C ARG A 353 17.02 24.50 -7.81
N ASN A 354 16.13 24.77 -6.88
CA ASN A 354 16.23 24.33 -5.47
C ASN A 354 15.45 23.03 -5.19
N LEU A 355 14.95 22.37 -6.24
CA LEU A 355 14.13 21.18 -6.08
C LEU A 355 15.01 19.97 -5.74
N ASN A 356 14.73 19.36 -4.59
CA ASN A 356 15.39 18.14 -4.12
C ASN A 356 14.69 16.88 -4.61
N LEU A 357 13.38 16.93 -4.84
CA LEU A 357 12.60 15.78 -5.29
C LEU A 357 11.60 16.18 -6.35
N LEU A 358 11.71 15.52 -7.51
CA LEU A 358 10.73 15.55 -8.58
C LEU A 358 10.17 14.15 -8.81
N ASN A 359 8.90 13.95 -8.46
CA ASN A 359 8.17 12.73 -8.76
C ASN A 359 6.99 13.03 -9.70
N LEU A 360 7.12 12.52 -10.93
CA LEU A 360 6.10 12.52 -11.99
C LEU A 360 5.76 11.09 -12.44
N SER A 361 6.12 10.07 -11.67
CA SER A 361 5.98 8.68 -12.08
C SER A 361 4.52 8.24 -12.24
N HIS A 362 4.26 7.17 -12.97
CA HIS A 362 2.93 6.60 -13.17
C HIS A 362 1.91 7.64 -13.69
N ASN A 363 2.22 8.21 -14.85
CA ASN A 363 1.39 9.15 -15.59
C ASN A 363 1.37 8.76 -17.09
N PHE A 364 0.84 9.62 -17.95
CA PHE A 364 0.85 9.48 -19.41
C PHE A 364 1.76 10.52 -20.09
N ILE A 365 2.81 10.98 -19.41
CA ILE A 365 3.73 11.99 -19.94
C ILE A 365 4.49 11.40 -21.13
N SER A 366 4.55 12.16 -22.23
CA SER A 366 5.21 11.79 -23.49
C SER A 366 6.35 12.77 -23.83
N GLY A 367 6.99 12.60 -24.99
CA GLY A 367 8.09 13.46 -25.42
C GLY A 367 9.42 13.08 -24.77
N GLU A 368 10.43 13.93 -24.91
CA GLU A 368 11.80 13.62 -24.45
C GLU A 368 12.10 14.20 -23.07
N ILE A 369 13.10 13.63 -22.39
CA ILE A 369 13.70 14.26 -21.21
C ILE A 369 14.50 15.46 -21.71
N PRO A 370 14.23 16.70 -21.25
CA PRO A 370 14.96 17.88 -21.67
C PRO A 370 16.46 17.78 -21.40
N THR A 371 17.27 18.29 -22.33
CA THR A 371 18.73 18.28 -22.22
C THR A 371 19.25 19.11 -21.06
N GLU A 372 18.51 20.13 -20.64
CA GLU A 372 18.85 21.02 -19.53
C GLU A 372 18.40 20.49 -18.16
N ILE A 373 18.04 19.21 -18.05
CA ILE A 373 17.73 18.56 -16.75
C ILE A 373 18.88 18.71 -15.75
N ASP A 374 20.11 18.85 -16.25
CA ASP A 374 21.33 19.05 -15.48
C ASP A 374 21.36 20.39 -14.71
N GLN A 375 20.48 21.35 -15.05
CA GLN A 375 20.35 22.61 -14.32
C GLN A 375 19.75 22.44 -12.91
N MET A 376 19.10 21.31 -12.63
CA MET A 376 18.45 21.01 -11.35
C MET A 376 19.44 20.44 -10.32
N LYS A 377 20.49 21.21 -9.98
CA LYS A 377 21.68 20.73 -9.23
C LYS A 377 21.39 20.23 -7.80
N GLU A 378 20.28 20.67 -7.21
CA GLU A 378 19.86 20.27 -5.87
C GLU A 378 19.11 18.92 -5.84
N LEU A 379 18.81 18.36 -7.01
CA LEU A 379 17.97 17.17 -7.13
C LEU A 379 18.63 15.94 -6.49
N LEU A 380 17.94 15.38 -5.49
CA LEU A 380 18.26 14.12 -4.82
C LEU A 380 17.49 12.96 -5.44
N VAL A 381 16.26 13.18 -5.91
CA VAL A 381 15.39 12.15 -6.45
C VAL A 381 14.74 12.63 -7.74
N LEU A 382 14.99 11.91 -8.82
CA LEU A 382 14.30 12.05 -10.10
C LEU A 382 13.51 10.77 -10.39
N SER A 383 12.19 10.86 -10.35
CA SER A 383 11.30 9.74 -10.65
C SER A 383 10.33 10.10 -11.78
N LEU A 384 10.59 9.51 -12.95
CA LEU A 384 9.80 9.65 -14.17
C LEU A 384 9.23 8.29 -14.64
N ALA A 385 9.34 7.26 -13.79
CA ALA A 385 8.97 5.89 -14.12
C ALA A 385 7.50 5.73 -14.54
N GLY A 386 7.17 4.71 -15.33
CA GLY A 386 5.79 4.39 -15.71
C GLY A 386 5.10 5.50 -16.49
N ASN A 387 5.75 6.01 -17.53
CA ASN A 387 5.24 7.06 -18.42
C ASN A 387 5.38 6.60 -19.90
N ARG A 388 5.21 7.52 -20.84
CA ARG A 388 5.42 7.32 -22.29
C ARG A 388 6.59 8.17 -22.81
N ILE A 389 7.58 8.43 -21.95
CA ILE A 389 8.72 9.28 -22.30
C ILE A 389 9.57 8.54 -23.31
N SER A 390 9.88 9.20 -24.41
CA SER A 390 10.61 8.66 -25.56
C SER A 390 11.94 9.40 -25.77
N GLY A 391 12.67 9.04 -26.83
CA GLY A 391 13.94 9.69 -27.16
C GLY A 391 15.10 9.17 -26.32
N LYS A 392 16.25 9.85 -26.43
CA LYS A 392 17.47 9.44 -25.73
C LYS A 392 17.51 10.00 -24.32
N ILE A 393 18.18 9.28 -23.42
CA ILE A 393 18.59 9.84 -22.13
C ILE A 393 19.67 10.91 -22.42
N PRO A 394 19.50 12.17 -21.98
CA PRO A 394 20.49 13.22 -22.20
C PRO A 394 21.85 12.90 -21.56
N ASP A 395 22.93 13.10 -22.30
CA ASP A 395 24.29 13.08 -21.75
C ASP A 395 24.43 14.30 -20.80
N SER A 396 24.73 14.08 -19.52
CA SER A 396 24.74 15.12 -18.49
C SER A 396 26.02 15.03 -17.66
N PRO A 397 27.10 15.72 -18.05
CA PRO A 397 28.38 15.65 -17.35
C PRO A 397 28.30 16.37 -16.00
N GLY A 398 28.30 15.61 -14.89
CA GLY A 398 28.64 16.09 -13.55
C GLY A 398 27.74 17.11 -12.83
N ASN A 399 26.60 17.54 -13.39
CA ASN A 399 25.82 18.65 -12.80
C ASN A 399 24.72 18.20 -11.80
N LEU A 400 24.27 16.94 -11.84
CA LEU A 400 23.35 16.34 -10.87
C LEU A 400 24.10 15.57 -9.77
N SER A 401 25.17 16.14 -9.24
CA SER A 401 26.07 15.46 -8.29
C SER A 401 25.41 15.03 -6.98
N LYS A 402 24.30 15.65 -6.59
CA LYS A 402 23.52 15.30 -5.39
C LYS A 402 22.53 14.15 -5.61
N LEU A 403 22.33 13.71 -6.86
CA LEU A 403 21.32 12.72 -7.20
C LEU A 403 21.59 11.40 -6.47
N ASN A 404 20.59 10.96 -5.72
CA ASN A 404 20.61 9.77 -4.91
C ASN A 404 19.74 8.66 -5.51
N LYS A 405 18.63 9.00 -6.16
CA LYS A 405 17.73 8.03 -6.82
C LYS A 405 17.37 8.50 -8.21
N LEU A 406 17.56 7.60 -9.18
CA LEU A 406 17.16 7.77 -10.57
C LEU A 406 16.22 6.64 -10.98
N GLU A 407 14.96 6.97 -11.23
CA GLU A 407 13.92 6.01 -11.60
C GLU A 407 13.30 6.42 -12.95
N LEU A 408 13.71 5.74 -14.02
CA LEU A 408 13.23 5.96 -15.39
C LEU A 408 12.51 4.72 -15.97
N PHE A 409 12.27 3.69 -15.15
CA PHE A 409 11.73 2.42 -15.62
C PHE A 409 10.35 2.54 -16.26
N GLY A 410 9.99 1.63 -17.17
CA GLY A 410 8.66 1.58 -17.77
C GLY A 410 8.35 2.81 -18.62
N ASN A 411 9.24 3.12 -19.56
CA ASN A 411 9.12 4.21 -20.53
C ASN A 411 9.45 3.70 -21.94
N GLU A 412 9.55 4.62 -22.92
CA GLU A 412 9.90 4.34 -24.31
C GLU A 412 11.31 4.88 -24.67
N LEU A 413 12.22 4.97 -23.69
CA LEU A 413 13.56 5.52 -23.88
C LEU A 413 14.40 4.63 -24.81
N VAL A 414 15.17 5.26 -25.70
CA VAL A 414 16.01 4.58 -26.71
C VAL A 414 17.47 5.04 -26.63
N GLY A 415 18.34 4.31 -27.30
CA GLY A 415 19.77 4.63 -27.37
C GLY A 415 20.58 4.05 -26.21
N ARG A 416 21.85 4.46 -26.13
CA ARG A 416 22.80 3.97 -25.12
C ARG A 416 22.54 4.58 -23.73
N ILE A 417 23.01 3.89 -22.70
CA ILE A 417 23.17 4.47 -21.37
C ILE A 417 24.35 5.47 -21.42
N PRO A 418 24.19 6.74 -21.02
CA PRO A 418 25.28 7.73 -21.00
C PRO A 418 26.44 7.32 -20.10
N THR A 419 27.68 7.46 -20.58
CA THR A 419 28.88 7.25 -19.75
C THR A 419 28.99 8.26 -18.61
N SER A 420 28.40 9.44 -18.77
CA SER A 420 28.34 10.49 -17.74
C SER A 420 27.57 10.06 -16.48
N PHE A 421 26.81 8.97 -16.52
CA PHE A 421 26.16 8.42 -15.31
C PHE A 421 27.19 7.99 -14.26
N GLY A 422 28.42 7.67 -14.66
CA GLY A 422 29.53 7.42 -13.72
C GLY A 422 29.91 8.63 -12.86
N ASP A 423 29.46 9.84 -13.20
CA ASP A 423 29.72 11.05 -12.41
C ASP A 423 28.78 11.20 -11.20
N TYR A 424 27.68 10.42 -11.13
CA TYR A 424 26.67 10.54 -10.07
C TYR A 424 27.09 9.83 -8.78
N GLN A 425 28.16 10.31 -8.17
CA GLN A 425 28.83 9.64 -7.05
C GLN A 425 27.94 9.47 -5.80
N ASN A 426 26.82 10.18 -5.66
CA ASN A 426 25.86 10.00 -4.54
C ASN A 426 24.71 9.02 -4.84
N LEU A 427 24.68 8.47 -6.05
CA LEU A 427 23.58 7.62 -6.50
C LEU A 427 23.57 6.31 -5.72
N ASN A 428 22.43 6.03 -5.09
CA ASN A 428 22.19 4.84 -4.29
C ASN A 428 21.31 3.82 -5.02
N LEU A 429 20.43 4.29 -5.90
CA LEU A 429 19.51 3.50 -6.69
C LEU A 429 19.44 4.03 -8.13
N MET A 430 19.58 3.10 -9.09
CA MET A 430 19.38 3.34 -10.51
C MET A 430 18.42 2.28 -11.07
N ASP A 431 17.26 2.71 -11.57
CA ASP A 431 16.31 1.83 -12.25
C ASP A 431 15.95 2.38 -13.65
N LEU A 432 16.42 1.66 -14.68
CA LEU A 432 16.21 1.94 -16.09
C LEU A 432 15.41 0.81 -16.79
N ALA A 433 14.81 -0.09 -16.02
CA ALA A 433 14.18 -1.28 -16.57
C ALA A 433 12.98 -0.99 -17.48
N TYR A 434 12.54 -1.97 -18.27
CA TYR A 434 11.36 -1.83 -19.15
C TYR A 434 11.45 -0.58 -20.04
N ASN A 435 12.52 -0.50 -20.83
CA ASN A 435 12.74 0.55 -21.82
C ASN A 435 13.19 -0.09 -23.15
N ARG A 436 13.66 0.73 -24.09
CA ARG A 436 14.23 0.30 -25.37
C ARG A 436 15.71 0.70 -25.48
N LEU A 437 16.43 0.75 -24.35
CA LEU A 437 17.85 1.07 -24.31
C LEU A 437 18.65 -0.02 -24.99
N ASN A 438 19.71 0.35 -25.70
CA ASN A 438 20.53 -0.57 -26.48
C ASN A 438 22.02 -0.27 -26.29
N ASP A 439 22.87 -0.92 -27.10
CA ASP A 439 24.34 -0.84 -26.99
C ASP A 439 24.89 -1.52 -25.72
N SER A 440 26.19 -1.43 -25.49
CA SER A 440 26.85 -2.00 -24.32
C SER A 440 26.58 -1.24 -23.03
N ILE A 441 26.62 -1.95 -21.90
CA ILE A 441 26.59 -1.32 -20.58
C ILE A 441 27.93 -0.57 -20.37
N PRO A 442 27.92 0.76 -20.16
CA PRO A 442 29.14 1.53 -19.97
C PRO A 442 29.85 1.12 -18.67
N GLN A 443 31.17 0.96 -18.71
CA GLN A 443 31.97 0.59 -17.53
C GLN A 443 31.88 1.64 -16.41
N GLU A 444 31.64 2.90 -16.76
CA GLU A 444 31.65 4.04 -15.85
C GLU A 444 30.57 3.95 -14.76
N ILE A 445 29.43 3.29 -15.01
CA ILE A 445 28.38 3.14 -13.98
C ILE A 445 28.80 2.21 -12.85
N PHE A 446 29.79 1.34 -13.07
CA PHE A 446 30.30 0.46 -12.04
C PHE A 446 31.32 1.16 -11.12
N ASN A 447 31.74 2.39 -11.46
CA ASN A 447 32.56 3.25 -10.59
C ASN A 447 31.72 4.01 -9.54
N LEU A 448 30.41 3.74 -9.45
CA LEU A 448 29.50 4.42 -8.53
C LEU A 448 29.63 3.87 -7.10
N SER A 449 30.56 4.43 -6.33
CA SER A 449 30.95 3.96 -4.98
C SER A 449 29.84 3.98 -3.90
N ASN A 450 28.74 4.72 -4.13
CA ASN A 450 27.59 4.79 -3.22
C ASN A 450 26.35 4.03 -3.71
N LEU A 451 26.45 3.36 -4.86
CA LEU A 451 25.37 2.55 -5.42
C LEU A 451 25.23 1.27 -4.59
N ASN A 452 24.41 1.34 -3.55
CA ASN A 452 24.30 0.29 -2.54
C ASN A 452 22.96 -0.46 -2.61
N SER A 453 21.91 0.14 -3.19
CA SER A 453 20.57 -0.44 -3.12
C SER A 453 20.23 -1.29 -4.34
N LEU A 454 20.20 -0.69 -5.53
CA LEU A 454 19.66 -1.33 -6.73
C LEU A 454 20.31 -0.77 -7.99
N LEU A 455 20.76 -1.68 -8.85
CA LEU A 455 21.03 -1.45 -10.26
C LEU A 455 20.07 -2.34 -11.07
N ASN A 456 19.06 -1.74 -11.67
CA ASN A 456 18.09 -2.44 -12.50
C ASN A 456 18.14 -1.92 -13.94
N LEU A 457 18.60 -2.78 -14.84
CA LEU A 457 18.71 -2.55 -16.28
C LEU A 457 17.86 -3.56 -17.08
N SER A 458 17.00 -4.31 -16.39
CA SER A 458 16.27 -5.42 -16.99
C SER A 458 15.30 -4.99 -18.08
N LYS A 459 14.94 -5.91 -18.99
CA LYS A 459 13.95 -5.69 -20.05
C LYS A 459 14.29 -4.48 -20.93
N ASN A 460 15.46 -4.56 -21.53
CA ASN A 460 15.98 -3.62 -22.52
C ASN A 460 16.57 -4.41 -23.71
N PHE A 461 17.29 -3.73 -24.60
CA PHE A 461 18.03 -4.32 -25.73
C PHE A 461 19.55 -4.17 -25.55
N LEU A 462 20.04 -4.15 -24.30
CA LEU A 462 21.47 -3.99 -24.01
C LEU A 462 22.25 -5.20 -24.51
N SER A 463 23.43 -4.99 -25.06
CA SER A 463 24.22 -6.03 -25.74
C SER A 463 25.69 -6.00 -25.30
N GLY A 464 26.53 -6.86 -25.87
CA GLY A 464 27.94 -6.95 -25.49
C GLY A 464 28.16 -7.63 -24.13
N PRO A 465 29.40 -7.66 -23.62
CA PRO A 465 29.73 -8.33 -22.37
C PRO A 465 29.34 -7.52 -21.12
N LEU A 466 29.11 -8.21 -20.00
CA LEU A 466 29.09 -7.58 -18.69
C LEU A 466 30.52 -7.13 -18.33
N PRO A 467 30.79 -5.82 -18.09
CA PRO A 467 32.14 -5.33 -17.82
C PRO A 467 32.76 -5.91 -16.54
N GLN A 468 34.09 -6.04 -16.50
CA GLN A 468 34.79 -6.59 -15.32
C GLN A 468 34.70 -5.63 -14.12
N GLU A 469 34.47 -4.35 -14.37
CA GLU A 469 34.30 -3.29 -13.39
C GLU A 469 33.09 -3.53 -12.48
N VAL A 470 32.16 -4.44 -12.82
CA VAL A 470 31.05 -4.83 -11.94
C VAL A 470 31.50 -5.19 -10.52
N GLY A 471 32.71 -5.76 -10.38
CA GLY A 471 33.30 -6.08 -9.08
C GLY A 471 33.62 -4.89 -8.18
N LEU A 472 33.60 -3.65 -8.70
CA LEU A 472 33.80 -2.42 -7.93
C LEU A 472 32.58 -2.03 -7.09
N LEU A 473 31.39 -2.59 -7.40
CA LEU A 473 30.15 -2.34 -6.68
C LEU A 473 30.02 -3.20 -5.40
N GLU A 474 31.03 -3.16 -4.53
CA GLU A 474 31.15 -4.01 -3.33
C GLU A 474 29.95 -3.91 -2.36
N LYS A 475 29.28 -2.76 -2.37
CA LYS A 475 28.18 -2.42 -1.47
C LYS A 475 26.78 -2.64 -2.06
N LEU A 476 26.68 -2.98 -3.34
CA LEU A 476 25.39 -3.11 -4.02
C LEU A 476 24.62 -4.35 -3.55
N ALA A 477 23.34 -4.18 -3.21
CA ALA A 477 22.48 -5.26 -2.74
C ALA A 477 21.76 -6.01 -3.89
N ILE A 478 21.36 -5.32 -4.95
CA ILE A 478 20.59 -5.94 -6.05
C ILE A 478 21.16 -5.52 -7.41
N ILE A 479 21.46 -6.52 -8.23
CA ILE A 479 21.75 -6.37 -9.66
C ILE A 479 20.68 -7.15 -10.43
N ASP A 480 19.90 -6.45 -11.25
CA ASP A 480 19.00 -7.07 -12.21
C ASP A 480 19.29 -6.54 -13.62
N ILE A 481 19.78 -7.42 -14.48
CA ILE A 481 20.09 -7.15 -15.89
C ILE A 481 19.44 -8.24 -16.77
N SER A 482 18.36 -8.84 -16.26
CA SER A 482 17.61 -9.86 -16.99
C SER A 482 16.91 -9.31 -18.23
N ASP A 483 16.50 -10.18 -19.17
CA ASP A 483 15.81 -9.80 -20.40
C ASP A 483 16.58 -8.75 -21.22
N ASN A 484 17.77 -9.12 -21.66
CA ASN A 484 18.62 -8.30 -22.52
C ASN A 484 19.29 -9.18 -23.59
N GLN A 485 20.25 -8.63 -24.31
CA GLN A 485 21.03 -9.29 -25.35
C GLN A 485 22.52 -9.41 -24.95
N LEU A 486 22.81 -9.47 -23.65
CA LEU A 486 24.20 -9.56 -23.17
C LEU A 486 24.84 -10.88 -23.59
N SER A 487 26.13 -10.82 -23.93
CA SER A 487 26.91 -11.95 -24.46
C SER A 487 28.22 -12.14 -23.67
N GLY A 488 29.03 -13.13 -24.01
CA GLY A 488 30.30 -13.39 -23.32
C GLY A 488 30.10 -14.03 -21.95
N SER A 489 31.17 -14.11 -21.16
CA SER A 489 31.16 -14.79 -19.85
C SER A 489 30.79 -13.86 -18.70
N ILE A 490 30.25 -14.44 -17.62
CA ILE A 490 30.10 -13.74 -16.34
C ILE A 490 31.52 -13.50 -15.77
N PRO A 491 31.93 -12.24 -15.50
CA PRO A 491 33.27 -11.95 -14.99
C PRO A 491 33.51 -12.52 -13.59
N ASP A 492 34.71 -13.06 -13.33
CA ASP A 492 35.11 -13.52 -11.99
C ASP A 492 35.07 -12.42 -10.93
N SER A 493 35.25 -11.16 -11.36
CA SER A 493 35.19 -9.97 -10.50
C SER A 493 33.83 -9.77 -9.84
N ILE A 494 32.74 -10.39 -10.34
CA ILE A 494 31.42 -10.34 -9.70
C ILE A 494 31.46 -10.81 -8.24
N GLY A 495 32.37 -11.74 -7.91
CA GLY A 495 32.58 -12.22 -6.54
C GLY A 495 33.07 -11.15 -5.56
N ASN A 496 33.48 -9.97 -6.04
CA ASN A 496 33.84 -8.82 -5.20
C ASN A 496 32.63 -8.03 -4.70
N CYS A 497 31.42 -8.26 -5.24
CA CYS A 497 30.18 -7.62 -4.79
C CYS A 497 29.72 -8.18 -3.43
N LYS A 498 30.47 -7.95 -2.35
CA LYS A 498 30.30 -8.66 -1.05
C LYS A 498 28.94 -8.45 -0.39
N SER A 499 28.25 -7.36 -0.69
CA SER A 499 26.95 -7.02 -0.11
C SER A 499 25.76 -7.54 -0.91
N LEU A 500 26.01 -8.17 -2.06
CA LEU A 500 24.96 -8.56 -3.01
C LEU A 500 24.05 -9.63 -2.42
N GLU A 501 22.75 -9.38 -2.51
CA GLU A 501 21.67 -10.24 -2.05
C GLU A 501 20.96 -10.90 -3.24
N ASN A 502 20.74 -10.16 -4.32
CA ASN A 502 20.07 -10.66 -5.52
C ASN A 502 20.91 -10.39 -6.77
N LEU A 503 21.18 -11.45 -7.55
CA LEU A 503 21.85 -11.37 -8.83
C LEU A 503 21.01 -12.04 -9.91
N LEU A 504 20.42 -11.23 -10.79
CA LEU A 504 19.48 -11.66 -11.82
C LEU A 504 20.05 -11.32 -13.21
N LEU A 505 20.41 -12.36 -13.97
CA LEU A 505 20.99 -12.29 -15.32
C LEU A 505 20.21 -13.13 -16.34
N SER A 506 18.99 -13.55 -15.99
CA SER A 506 18.18 -14.47 -16.80
C SER A 506 17.81 -13.88 -18.16
N ARG A 507 17.57 -14.73 -19.17
CA ARG A 507 17.14 -14.33 -20.52
C ARG A 507 18.13 -13.37 -21.19
N ASN A 508 19.35 -13.85 -21.40
CA ASN A 508 20.44 -13.21 -22.13
C ASN A 508 21.14 -14.23 -23.05
N PHE A 509 22.25 -13.84 -23.68
CA PHE A 509 23.14 -14.71 -24.46
C PHE A 509 24.47 -14.99 -23.73
N LEU A 510 24.48 -14.97 -22.40
CA LEU A 510 25.70 -15.21 -21.61
C LEU A 510 26.17 -16.64 -21.81
N SER A 511 27.48 -16.83 -21.89
CA SER A 511 28.14 -18.09 -22.24
C SER A 511 29.28 -18.43 -21.27
N GLY A 512 29.89 -19.60 -21.39
CA GLY A 512 30.97 -20.01 -20.50
C GLY A 512 30.47 -20.48 -19.13
N HIS A 513 31.35 -20.48 -18.14
CA HIS A 513 31.11 -21.15 -16.85
C HIS A 513 30.54 -20.19 -15.80
N ILE A 514 29.87 -20.74 -14.79
CA ILE A 514 29.51 -20.00 -13.58
C ILE A 514 30.80 -19.76 -12.76
N PRO A 515 31.16 -18.51 -12.40
CA PRO A 515 32.36 -18.23 -11.62
C PRO A 515 32.32 -18.84 -10.22
N ASN A 516 33.39 -19.54 -9.83
CA ASN A 516 33.54 -20.07 -8.46
C ASN A 516 33.64 -18.95 -7.42
N THR A 517 34.00 -17.72 -7.84
CA THR A 517 34.09 -16.54 -6.98
C THR A 517 32.74 -16.09 -6.40
N LEU A 518 31.60 -16.56 -6.95
CA LEU A 518 30.27 -16.30 -6.37
C LEU A 518 30.15 -16.78 -4.92
N ARG A 519 30.94 -17.78 -4.51
CA ARG A 519 31.00 -18.26 -3.13
C ARG A 519 31.39 -17.19 -2.12
N GLU A 520 32.10 -16.15 -2.58
CA GLU A 520 32.57 -15.07 -1.73
C GLU A 520 31.45 -14.08 -1.36
N ILE A 521 30.31 -14.13 -2.07
CA ILE A 521 29.14 -13.28 -1.85
C ILE A 521 28.24 -13.90 -0.78
N ARG A 522 28.65 -13.82 0.48
CA ARG A 522 27.99 -14.53 1.60
C ARG A 522 26.54 -14.13 1.88
N ARG A 523 26.08 -12.99 1.34
CA ARG A 523 24.71 -12.47 1.50
C ARG A 523 23.77 -12.87 0.37
N LEU A 524 24.27 -13.59 -0.63
CA LEU A 524 23.50 -13.94 -1.83
C LEU A 524 22.32 -14.83 -1.47
N ASN A 525 21.12 -14.30 -1.64
CA ASN A 525 19.84 -14.91 -1.35
C ASN A 525 19.18 -15.44 -2.64
N THR A 526 19.27 -14.69 -3.73
CA THR A 526 18.63 -15.01 -5.01
C THR A 526 19.65 -15.03 -6.14
N LEU A 527 19.74 -16.14 -6.86
CA LEU A 527 20.55 -16.28 -8.07
C LEU A 527 19.67 -16.72 -9.25
N GLY A 528 19.54 -15.88 -10.28
CA GLY A 528 18.70 -16.16 -11.44
C GLY A 528 19.46 -16.04 -12.76
N PHE A 529 19.98 -17.15 -13.30
CA PHE A 529 20.76 -17.24 -14.55
C PHE A 529 20.06 -18.01 -15.67
N SER A 530 18.76 -18.25 -15.54
CA SER A 530 17.99 -19.06 -16.49
C SER A 530 18.00 -18.51 -17.92
N SER A 531 17.78 -19.37 -18.91
CA SER A 531 17.66 -18.99 -20.32
C SER A 531 18.88 -18.20 -20.82
N ASN A 532 20.04 -18.86 -20.79
CA ASN A 532 21.32 -18.37 -21.30
C ASN A 532 22.03 -19.50 -22.07
N GLN A 533 23.30 -19.29 -22.43
CA GLN A 533 24.19 -20.26 -23.07
C GLN A 533 25.31 -20.72 -22.12
N LEU A 534 25.08 -20.67 -20.80
CA LEU A 534 26.09 -21.05 -19.80
C LEU A 534 26.35 -22.56 -19.89
N SER A 535 27.60 -22.97 -19.72
CA SER A 535 28.07 -24.34 -19.94
C SER A 535 28.99 -24.82 -18.82
N GLY A 536 29.33 -26.11 -18.86
CA GLY A 536 30.22 -26.75 -17.90
C GLY A 536 29.57 -27.08 -16.56
N LEU A 537 30.39 -27.45 -15.58
CA LEU A 537 29.93 -27.94 -14.27
C LEU A 537 29.30 -26.82 -13.43
N ILE A 538 28.26 -27.16 -12.67
CA ILE A 538 27.73 -26.30 -11.61
C ILE A 538 28.74 -26.28 -10.45
N PRO A 539 29.29 -25.12 -10.03
CA PRO A 539 30.28 -25.07 -8.96
C PRO A 539 29.74 -25.62 -7.63
N SER A 540 30.44 -26.59 -7.03
CA SER A 540 30.08 -27.13 -5.71
C SER A 540 30.22 -26.10 -4.58
N ASP A 541 31.05 -25.06 -4.77
CA ASP A 541 31.18 -23.96 -3.82
C ASP A 541 29.85 -23.22 -3.57
N LEU A 542 28.88 -23.25 -4.50
CA LEU A 542 27.55 -22.66 -4.30
C LEU A 542 26.78 -23.29 -3.13
N GLN A 543 27.08 -24.54 -2.78
CA GLN A 543 26.50 -25.22 -1.61
C GLN A 543 26.85 -24.52 -0.29
N GLN A 544 27.94 -23.74 -0.25
CA GLN A 544 28.42 -23.05 0.94
C GLN A 544 27.67 -21.75 1.24
N LEU A 545 26.85 -21.25 0.30
CA LEU A 545 26.05 -20.04 0.47
C LEU A 545 24.83 -20.35 1.35
N GLN A 546 24.99 -20.15 2.66
CA GLN A 546 24.00 -20.56 3.67
C GLN A 546 22.65 -19.84 3.56
N VAL A 547 22.64 -18.62 3.01
CA VAL A 547 21.43 -17.78 2.92
C VAL A 547 20.78 -17.82 1.54
N LEU A 548 21.30 -18.60 0.59
CA LEU A 548 20.75 -18.73 -0.75
C LEU A 548 19.41 -19.49 -0.69
N GLN A 549 18.31 -18.80 -0.97
CA GLN A 549 16.95 -19.35 -0.91
C GLN A 549 16.39 -19.66 -2.29
N PHE A 550 16.89 -19.04 -3.36
CA PHE A 550 16.41 -19.27 -4.72
C PHE A 550 17.56 -19.35 -5.70
N LEU A 551 17.59 -20.44 -6.48
CA LEU A 551 18.58 -20.70 -7.52
C LEU A 551 17.87 -21.15 -8.79
N ASN A 552 18.01 -20.37 -9.86
CA ASN A 552 17.47 -20.73 -11.17
C ASN A 552 18.57 -20.74 -12.24
N LEU A 553 18.96 -21.94 -12.68
CA LEU A 553 19.94 -22.19 -13.75
C LEU A 553 19.29 -22.89 -14.95
N SER A 554 17.96 -22.92 -15.02
CA SER A 554 17.22 -23.62 -16.07
C SER A 554 17.53 -23.08 -17.47
N TYR A 555 17.36 -23.91 -18.50
CA TYR A 555 17.54 -23.57 -19.92
C TYR A 555 18.94 -22.99 -20.22
N ASN A 556 19.96 -23.80 -19.95
CA ASN A 556 21.38 -23.56 -20.24
C ASN A 556 22.01 -24.85 -20.83
N ASP A 557 23.33 -24.91 -20.98
CA ASP A 557 24.09 -26.10 -21.41
C ASP A 557 24.99 -26.66 -20.30
N HIS A 558 24.53 -26.60 -19.04
CA HIS A 558 25.27 -27.19 -17.91
C HIS A 558 25.39 -28.71 -18.03
N GLU A 559 26.52 -29.23 -17.56
CA GLU A 559 26.84 -30.66 -17.62
C GLU A 559 27.35 -31.21 -16.29
N GLY A 560 27.36 -32.53 -16.17
CA GLY A 560 27.93 -33.23 -15.02
C GLY A 560 26.95 -33.41 -13.84
N GLU A 561 27.52 -33.72 -12.69
CA GLU A 561 26.76 -34.06 -11.48
C GLU A 561 26.24 -32.81 -10.77
N VAL A 562 24.95 -32.82 -10.42
CA VAL A 562 24.34 -31.74 -9.63
C VAL A 562 24.80 -31.84 -8.17
N PRO A 563 25.31 -30.74 -7.56
CA PRO A 563 25.64 -30.70 -6.14
C PRO A 563 24.44 -31.04 -5.24
N THR A 564 24.67 -31.54 -4.01
CA THR A 564 23.58 -32.13 -3.18
C THR A 564 23.23 -31.37 -1.90
N ASP A 565 24.16 -30.61 -1.35
CA ASP A 565 23.99 -29.90 -0.08
C ASP A 565 23.63 -28.42 -0.28
N GLY A 566 23.41 -27.70 0.83
CA GLY A 566 23.04 -26.29 0.79
C GLY A 566 21.71 -26.09 0.06
N VAL A 567 21.65 -25.08 -0.82
CA VAL A 567 20.44 -24.77 -1.60
C VAL A 567 19.91 -25.97 -2.41
N PHE A 568 20.80 -26.83 -2.91
CA PHE A 568 20.45 -27.98 -3.76
C PHE A 568 19.68 -29.07 -3.02
N SER A 569 19.68 -29.06 -1.69
CA SER A 569 18.84 -29.95 -0.88
C SER A 569 17.35 -29.59 -0.96
N ASN A 570 17.03 -28.32 -1.25
CA ASN A 570 15.66 -27.81 -1.35
C ASN A 570 15.20 -27.79 -2.82
N ARG A 571 14.60 -28.89 -3.28
CA ARG A 571 14.12 -29.06 -4.65
C ARG A 571 13.04 -28.07 -5.12
N SER A 572 12.37 -27.35 -4.20
CA SER A 572 11.36 -26.35 -4.59
C SER A 572 11.99 -25.00 -4.95
N SER A 573 13.23 -24.78 -4.52
CA SER A 573 13.97 -23.51 -4.63
C SER A 573 15.07 -23.55 -5.68
N VAL A 574 15.24 -24.70 -6.36
CA VAL A 574 16.30 -24.95 -7.33
C VAL A 574 15.71 -25.42 -8.66
N HIS A 575 15.93 -24.61 -9.70
CA HIS A 575 15.44 -24.84 -11.05
C HIS A 575 16.60 -25.15 -11.99
N LEU A 576 16.58 -26.32 -12.61
CA LEU A 576 17.66 -26.88 -13.45
C LEU A 576 17.17 -27.48 -14.77
N GLU A 577 15.86 -27.44 -15.01
CA GLU A 577 15.21 -27.93 -16.22
C GLU A 577 15.82 -27.33 -17.49
N GLY A 578 15.77 -28.05 -18.61
CA GLY A 578 16.36 -27.57 -19.88
C GLY A 578 17.89 -27.69 -19.99
N ASN A 579 18.58 -28.31 -19.04
CA ASN A 579 20.02 -28.65 -19.13
C ASN A 579 20.20 -30.16 -19.38
N PRO A 580 20.31 -30.62 -20.65
CA PRO A 580 20.22 -32.04 -21.00
C PRO A 580 21.41 -32.90 -20.54
N LYS A 581 22.57 -32.28 -20.26
CA LYS A 581 23.81 -32.97 -19.84
C LYS A 581 23.96 -33.08 -18.33
N LEU A 582 23.03 -32.53 -17.54
CA LEU A 582 23.04 -32.67 -16.09
C LEU A 582 22.55 -34.06 -15.68
N CYS A 583 23.17 -34.61 -14.65
CA CYS A 583 22.71 -35.83 -14.01
C CYS A 583 22.71 -35.69 -12.48
N PHE A 584 21.77 -36.35 -11.82
CA PHE A 584 21.78 -36.44 -10.36
C PHE A 584 22.73 -37.57 -9.91
N PRO A 585 23.34 -37.47 -8.72
CA PRO A 585 24.36 -38.42 -8.21
C PRO A 585 24.01 -39.90 -8.36
N SER A 586 22.73 -40.26 -8.22
CA SER A 586 22.23 -41.64 -8.37
C SER A 586 22.17 -42.15 -9.81
N ALA A 587 22.13 -41.25 -10.79
CA ALA A 587 22.11 -41.55 -12.23
C ALA A 587 23.52 -41.48 -12.87
N CYS A 588 24.39 -40.55 -12.44
CA CYS A 588 25.74 -40.40 -13.00
C CYS A 588 26.63 -41.64 -12.74
N LYS A 589 26.44 -42.32 -11.61
CA LYS A 589 27.23 -43.52 -11.23
C LYS A 589 26.95 -44.78 -12.07
N LYS A 590 25.90 -44.79 -12.91
CA LYS A 590 25.58 -45.92 -13.79
C LYS A 590 26.28 -45.89 -15.15
N GLY A 591 27.05 -44.84 -15.45
CA GLY A 591 27.69 -44.64 -16.76
C GLY A 591 29.07 -45.27 -16.97
N GLN A 592 29.69 -45.87 -15.95
CA GLN A 592 31.02 -46.48 -16.05
C GLN A 592 30.95 -47.99 -15.79
N ASN A 593 30.32 -48.73 -16.70
CA ASN A 593 30.63 -50.12 -17.04
C ASN A 593 29.49 -50.65 -17.91
N HIS A 594 29.76 -50.88 -19.19
CA HIS A 594 29.53 -52.18 -19.84
C HIS A 594 29.91 -52.08 -21.32
N GLY A 595 31.01 -52.75 -21.67
CA GLY A 595 31.31 -53.14 -23.03
C GLY A 595 30.58 -54.42 -23.42
N LYS A 596 30.24 -54.47 -24.71
CA LYS A 596 29.90 -55.63 -25.57
C LYS A 596 28.61 -56.42 -25.29
N GLY A 597 27.79 -56.52 -26.35
CA GLY A 597 27.18 -57.80 -26.75
C GLY A 597 25.66 -57.80 -27.01
N SER A 598 25.27 -57.48 -28.25
CA SER A 598 24.30 -58.21 -29.11
C SER A 598 23.08 -58.92 -28.49
N SER A 599 21.87 -58.47 -28.82
CA SER A 599 21.00 -59.08 -29.87
C SER A 599 19.54 -58.67 -29.73
N VAL A 600 18.97 -58.34 -30.89
CA VAL A 600 17.58 -57.98 -31.17
C VAL A 600 16.66 -59.19 -30.97
N ALA A 601 15.51 -59.02 -30.31
CA ALA A 601 14.18 -59.40 -30.81
C ALA A 601 13.14 -59.46 -29.68
N GLN A 602 12.15 -58.56 -29.79
CA GLN A 602 10.72 -58.70 -29.46
C GLN A 602 10.20 -57.43 -28.78
N ILE A 603 9.52 -56.61 -29.60
CA ILE A 603 8.39 -55.69 -29.36
C ILE A 603 8.53 -54.57 -30.42
N MET A 604 8.16 -54.90 -31.66
CA MET A 604 8.16 -53.97 -32.80
C MET A 604 6.82 -53.98 -33.56
N ILE A 605 5.71 -54.04 -32.83
CA ILE A 605 4.36 -53.85 -33.38
C ILE A 605 3.51 -53.21 -32.28
N PRO A 606 3.63 -51.88 -32.00
CA PRO A 606 2.69 -50.92 -32.59
C PRO A 606 3.20 -49.44 -32.62
N ILE A 607 4.46 -49.16 -32.97
CA ILE A 607 4.96 -47.75 -32.98
C ILE A 607 4.85 -47.10 -34.37
N ALA A 608 4.82 -47.89 -35.45
CA ALA A 608 4.67 -47.36 -36.81
C ALA A 608 3.24 -46.85 -37.12
N GLY A 609 2.22 -47.44 -36.50
CA GLY A 609 0.82 -47.03 -36.69
C GLY A 609 0.54 -45.64 -36.11
N SER A 610 1.09 -45.34 -34.95
CA SER A 610 0.88 -44.06 -34.25
C SER A 610 1.58 -42.90 -34.95
N ILE A 611 2.78 -43.13 -35.50
CA ILE A 611 3.52 -42.10 -36.24
C ILE A 611 2.82 -41.79 -37.58
N ALA A 612 2.29 -42.81 -38.26
CA ALA A 612 1.53 -42.60 -39.49
C ALA A 612 0.21 -41.85 -39.24
N PHE A 613 -0.48 -42.12 -38.13
CA PHE A 613 -1.72 -41.44 -37.75
C PHE A 613 -1.48 -39.97 -37.35
N CYS A 614 -0.39 -39.70 -36.64
CA CYS A 614 -0.01 -38.33 -36.28
C CYS A 614 0.44 -37.52 -37.50
N LEU A 615 1.17 -38.12 -38.44
CA LEU A 615 1.57 -37.44 -39.69
C LEU A 615 0.38 -37.17 -40.61
N LEU A 616 -0.59 -38.09 -40.68
CA LEU A 616 -1.85 -37.86 -41.40
C LEU A 616 -2.68 -36.76 -40.75
N GLY A 617 -2.74 -36.69 -39.42
CA GLY A 617 -3.41 -35.62 -38.68
C GLY A 617 -2.80 -34.24 -38.90
N ILE A 618 -1.46 -34.14 -38.94
CA ILE A 618 -0.73 -32.90 -39.23
C ILE A 618 -0.92 -32.48 -40.69
N LEU A 619 -0.93 -33.42 -41.63
CA LEU A 619 -1.21 -33.11 -43.04
C LEU A 619 -2.66 -32.66 -43.26
N PHE A 620 -3.61 -33.23 -42.50
CA PHE A 620 -5.03 -32.85 -42.55
C PHE A 620 -5.29 -31.45 -41.96
N SER A 621 -4.61 -31.10 -40.86
CA SER A 621 -4.71 -29.76 -40.25
C SER A 621 -4.03 -28.69 -41.09
N VAL A 622 -2.88 -28.98 -41.73
CA VAL A 622 -2.24 -28.07 -42.70
C VAL A 622 -3.10 -27.88 -43.95
N PHE A 623 -3.79 -28.92 -44.42
CA PHE A 623 -4.71 -28.83 -45.57
C PHE A 623 -5.91 -27.92 -45.25
N PHE A 624 -6.52 -28.03 -44.06
CA PHE A 624 -7.61 -27.13 -43.64
C PHE A 624 -7.14 -25.70 -43.35
N TYR A 625 -5.94 -25.53 -42.78
CA TYR A 625 -5.33 -24.22 -42.56
C TYR A 625 -5.06 -23.50 -43.89
N LYS A 626 -4.55 -24.21 -44.91
CA LYS A 626 -4.39 -23.65 -46.27
C LYS A 626 -5.72 -23.41 -46.98
N ARG A 627 -6.74 -24.26 -46.78
CA ARG A 627 -8.07 -24.10 -47.40
C ARG A 627 -8.87 -22.93 -46.80
N ARG A 628 -8.68 -22.61 -45.50
CA ARG A 628 -9.22 -21.38 -44.89
C ARG A 628 -8.57 -20.11 -45.45
N ARG A 629 -7.27 -20.14 -45.77
CA ARG A 629 -6.54 -18.97 -46.32
C ARG A 629 -6.86 -18.68 -47.79
N SER A 630 -7.34 -19.68 -48.55
CA SER A 630 -7.70 -19.54 -49.97
C SER A 630 -9.08 -18.91 -50.24
N LYS A 631 -9.88 -18.59 -49.21
CA LYS A 631 -11.22 -18.00 -49.37
C LYS A 631 -11.35 -16.54 -48.91
N ALA A 632 -10.26 -15.88 -48.55
CA ALA A 632 -10.29 -14.47 -48.16
C ALA A 632 -9.40 -13.64 -49.09
N SER A 633 -9.93 -13.30 -50.26
CA SER A 633 -9.46 -12.14 -51.02
C SER A 633 -10.64 -11.35 -51.57
N THR A 634 -10.63 -10.06 -51.19
CA THR A 634 -11.17 -8.87 -51.88
C THR A 634 -12.65 -8.51 -51.72
N SER A 635 -12.90 -7.59 -50.79
CA SER A 635 -13.72 -6.38 -51.03
C SER A 635 -13.35 -5.27 -50.03
N GLU A 636 -13.04 -4.09 -50.54
CA GLU A 636 -12.46 -2.94 -49.84
C GLU A 636 -13.35 -2.27 -48.78
N SER A 637 -12.68 -1.84 -47.70
CA SER A 637 -12.83 -0.59 -46.95
C SER A 637 -14.21 -0.09 -46.52
N GLN A 638 -14.57 -0.42 -45.27
CA GLN A 638 -15.12 0.58 -44.33
C GLN A 638 -14.46 0.41 -42.95
N VAL A 639 -13.96 1.52 -42.42
CA VAL A 639 -13.33 1.63 -41.10
C VAL A 639 -14.39 1.40 -40.02
N ILE A 640 -14.20 0.38 -39.17
CA ILE A 640 -14.97 0.16 -37.93
C ILE A 640 -13.94 0.07 -36.77
N PRO A 641 -14.18 0.71 -35.61
CA PRO A 641 -13.13 1.08 -34.67
C PRO A 641 -12.59 -0.11 -33.87
N ILE A 642 -11.27 -0.12 -33.67
CA ILE A 642 -10.59 -1.04 -32.76
C ILE A 642 -11.03 -0.74 -31.32
N LYS A 643 -11.60 -1.77 -30.68
CA LYS A 643 -11.97 -1.99 -29.26
C LYS A 643 -11.59 -0.86 -28.28
N GLY A 644 -12.63 -0.19 -27.77
CA GLY A 644 -12.56 0.99 -26.91
C GLY A 644 -12.74 0.77 -25.41
N GLN A 645 -12.29 1.78 -24.67
CA GLN A 645 -12.64 2.25 -23.33
C GLN A 645 -13.70 1.44 -22.55
N HIS A 646 -13.30 0.94 -21.37
CA HIS A 646 -14.21 0.43 -20.36
C HIS A 646 -15.10 1.55 -19.79
N GLN A 647 -16.42 1.38 -19.89
CA GLN A 647 -17.39 2.29 -19.30
C GLN A 647 -17.46 2.06 -17.79
N MET A 648 -17.18 3.10 -16.98
CA MET A 648 -17.44 3.04 -15.54
C MET A 648 -18.94 3.17 -15.28
N VAL A 649 -19.52 2.17 -14.64
CA VAL A 649 -20.95 2.11 -14.29
C VAL A 649 -21.08 2.35 -12.78
N SER A 650 -22.01 3.21 -12.37
CA SER A 650 -22.22 3.51 -10.94
C SER A 650 -22.96 2.37 -10.23
N TYR A 651 -22.80 2.25 -8.91
CA TYR A 651 -23.54 1.26 -8.12
C TYR A 651 -25.06 1.41 -8.26
N ASP A 652 -25.58 2.64 -8.33
CA ASP A 652 -27.00 2.87 -8.56
C ASP A 652 -27.46 2.41 -9.94
N GLU A 653 -26.62 2.54 -10.97
CA GLU A 653 -26.92 2.02 -12.29
C GLU A 653 -26.91 0.49 -12.30
N LEU A 654 -25.97 -0.14 -11.59
CA LEU A 654 -25.95 -1.60 -11.41
C LEU A 654 -27.16 -2.09 -10.61
N ARG A 655 -27.55 -1.40 -9.53
CA ARG A 655 -28.71 -1.71 -8.70
C ARG A 655 -30.01 -1.61 -9.49
N VAL A 656 -30.17 -0.59 -10.34
CA VAL A 656 -31.35 -0.49 -11.22
C VAL A 656 -31.30 -1.56 -12.31
N ALA A 657 -30.11 -1.82 -12.87
CA ALA A 657 -29.91 -2.83 -13.91
C ALA A 657 -30.24 -4.26 -13.46
N THR A 658 -30.02 -4.59 -12.19
CA THR A 658 -30.35 -5.90 -11.58
C THR A 658 -31.74 -5.93 -10.94
N GLU A 659 -32.59 -4.93 -11.19
CA GLU A 659 -33.90 -4.79 -10.56
C GLU A 659 -33.83 -4.83 -9.02
N HIS A 660 -32.85 -4.13 -8.45
CA HIS A 660 -32.52 -4.11 -7.02
C HIS A 660 -31.92 -5.41 -6.48
N PHE A 661 -31.15 -6.12 -7.32
CA PHE A 661 -30.59 -7.44 -7.02
C PHE A 661 -31.68 -8.47 -6.73
N ASP A 662 -32.71 -8.49 -7.59
CA ASP A 662 -33.82 -9.43 -7.48
C ASP A 662 -33.29 -10.88 -7.52
N PRO A 663 -33.73 -11.77 -6.61
CA PRO A 663 -33.35 -13.18 -6.62
C PRO A 663 -33.64 -13.91 -7.94
N GLU A 664 -34.64 -13.50 -8.73
CA GLU A 664 -34.92 -14.09 -10.05
C GLU A 664 -33.82 -13.77 -11.08
N ASN A 665 -33.05 -12.71 -10.84
CA ASN A 665 -31.88 -12.35 -11.63
C ASN A 665 -30.59 -12.99 -11.08
N LEU A 666 -30.64 -13.79 -10.01
CA LEU A 666 -29.46 -14.46 -9.46
C LEU A 666 -28.99 -15.58 -10.41
N ILE A 667 -27.79 -15.40 -10.96
CA ILE A 667 -27.14 -16.39 -11.83
C ILE A 667 -26.46 -17.48 -10.99
N GLY A 668 -25.93 -17.12 -9.81
CA GLY A 668 -25.33 -18.08 -8.88
C GLY A 668 -24.62 -17.43 -7.69
N SER A 669 -24.42 -18.21 -6.63
CA SER A 669 -23.76 -17.78 -5.39
C SER A 669 -22.56 -18.67 -5.06
N GLY A 670 -21.42 -18.06 -4.74
CA GLY A 670 -20.18 -18.72 -4.32
C GLY A 670 -19.72 -18.29 -2.92
N SER A 671 -18.56 -18.77 -2.48
CA SER A 671 -17.99 -18.54 -1.14
C SER A 671 -17.68 -17.07 -0.81
N PHE A 672 -17.54 -16.20 -1.83
CA PHE A 672 -17.16 -14.80 -1.65
C PHE A 672 -18.17 -13.80 -2.23
N GLY A 673 -19.33 -14.26 -2.70
CA GLY A 673 -20.32 -13.36 -3.29
C GLY A 673 -21.34 -14.04 -4.18
N SER A 674 -22.22 -13.23 -4.77
CA SER A 674 -23.33 -13.65 -5.64
C SER A 674 -23.31 -12.90 -6.96
N VAL A 675 -23.62 -13.55 -8.08
CA VAL A 675 -23.65 -12.94 -9.41
C VAL A 675 -25.09 -12.78 -9.87
N TYR A 676 -25.47 -11.56 -10.25
CA TYR A 676 -26.80 -11.22 -10.75
C TYR A 676 -26.72 -10.85 -12.23
N LYS A 677 -27.74 -11.19 -12.99
CA LYS A 677 -27.98 -10.66 -14.33
C LYS A 677 -28.45 -9.22 -14.20
N GLY A 678 -27.88 -8.32 -14.97
CA GLY A 678 -28.39 -6.95 -15.08
C GLY A 678 -28.42 -6.43 -16.51
N ILE A 679 -29.29 -5.46 -16.77
CA ILE A 679 -29.45 -4.82 -18.07
C ILE A 679 -29.13 -3.32 -17.93
N LEU A 680 -28.02 -2.88 -18.52
CA LEU A 680 -27.58 -1.48 -18.47
C LEU A 680 -28.38 -0.58 -19.45
N LYS A 681 -28.24 0.74 -19.32
CA LYS A 681 -29.06 1.76 -20.03
C LYS A 681 -28.98 1.74 -21.57
N GLN A 682 -28.13 0.92 -22.18
CA GLN A 682 -28.08 0.68 -23.64
C GLN A 682 -28.62 -0.70 -24.07
N GLY A 683 -29.29 -1.45 -23.17
CA GLY A 683 -29.73 -2.83 -23.44
C GLY A 683 -28.62 -3.87 -23.36
N ILE A 684 -27.45 -3.48 -22.87
CA ILE A 684 -26.30 -4.38 -22.68
C ILE A 684 -26.57 -5.26 -21.47
N VAL A 685 -26.64 -6.58 -21.70
CA VAL A 685 -26.78 -7.59 -20.66
C VAL A 685 -25.42 -7.87 -20.04
N VAL A 686 -25.34 -7.80 -18.71
CA VAL A 686 -24.10 -7.97 -17.94
C VAL A 686 -24.31 -8.91 -16.76
N GLY A 687 -23.24 -9.60 -16.35
CA GLY A 687 -23.18 -10.29 -15.06
C GLY A 687 -22.55 -9.37 -14.01
N ILE A 688 -23.26 -9.14 -12.91
CA ILE A 688 -22.87 -8.23 -11.83
C ILE A 688 -22.60 -9.06 -10.58
N LYS A 689 -21.31 -9.25 -10.26
CA LYS A 689 -20.87 -9.95 -9.05
C LYS A 689 -20.87 -9.00 -7.86
N VAL A 690 -21.69 -9.32 -6.87
CA VAL A 690 -21.77 -8.66 -5.57
C VAL A 690 -20.96 -9.47 -4.56
N ILE A 691 -19.90 -8.87 -4.03
CA ILE A 691 -18.97 -9.52 -3.10
C ILE A 691 -19.49 -9.38 -1.66
N ASP A 692 -19.44 -10.47 -0.89
CA ASP A 692 -19.77 -10.44 0.54
C ASP A 692 -18.57 -9.93 1.35
N HIS A 693 -18.62 -8.64 1.68
CA HIS A 693 -17.55 -7.95 2.41
C HIS A 693 -17.34 -8.48 3.85
N GLY A 694 -18.26 -9.28 4.39
CA GLY A 694 -18.12 -9.89 5.72
C GLY A 694 -17.20 -11.11 5.75
N THR A 695 -16.86 -11.69 4.59
CA THR A 695 -16.13 -12.96 4.51
C THR A 695 -14.60 -12.76 4.46
N HIS A 696 -13.86 -13.42 5.36
CA HIS A 696 -12.40 -13.34 5.42
C HIS A 696 -11.78 -13.89 4.11
N GLY A 697 -11.09 -13.05 3.34
CA GLY A 697 -10.49 -13.41 2.04
C GLY A 697 -11.17 -12.78 0.81
N ALA A 698 -12.39 -12.24 0.95
CA ALA A 698 -13.17 -11.68 -0.16
C ALA A 698 -12.48 -10.49 -0.87
N LEU A 699 -11.78 -9.64 -0.12
CA LEU A 699 -10.97 -8.54 -0.69
C LEU A 699 -9.76 -9.02 -1.48
N LYS A 700 -9.13 -10.14 -1.08
CA LYS A 700 -8.02 -10.74 -1.84
C LYS A 700 -8.51 -11.35 -3.16
N SER A 701 -9.65 -12.05 -3.13
CA SER A 701 -10.33 -12.52 -4.34
C SER A 701 -10.73 -11.36 -5.25
N PHE A 702 -11.24 -10.24 -4.71
CA PHE A 702 -11.55 -9.05 -5.49
C PHE A 702 -10.33 -8.46 -6.21
N TYR A 703 -9.20 -8.29 -5.51
CA TYR A 703 -7.98 -7.74 -6.12
C TYR A 703 -7.37 -8.67 -7.17
N ALA A 704 -7.38 -9.98 -6.90
CA ALA A 704 -6.84 -10.95 -7.84
C ALA A 704 -7.75 -11.10 -9.09
N GLU A 705 -9.08 -11.04 -8.91
CA GLU A 705 -10.02 -10.91 -10.03
C GLU A 705 -9.82 -9.61 -10.81
N CYS A 706 -9.51 -8.49 -10.13
CA CYS A 706 -9.22 -7.21 -10.80
C CYS A 706 -7.93 -7.23 -11.62
N GLU A 707 -6.92 -7.98 -11.18
CA GLU A 707 -5.67 -8.20 -11.91
C GLU A 707 -5.85 -9.15 -13.12
N ALA A 708 -6.91 -9.98 -13.11
CA ALA A 708 -7.25 -10.94 -14.17
C ALA A 708 -8.39 -10.50 -15.12
N LEU A 709 -8.87 -9.25 -15.04
CA LEU A 709 -10.12 -8.83 -15.72
C LEU A 709 -10.00 -8.70 -17.26
N VAL A 710 -10.53 -9.71 -17.96
CA VAL A 710 -11.43 -9.55 -19.12
C VAL A 710 -12.57 -10.56 -18.97
N TYR A 711 -13.82 -10.09 -18.81
CA TYR A 711 -14.99 -10.98 -18.93
C TYR A 711 -15.91 -10.51 -20.06
N GLU A 712 -16.14 -11.40 -21.02
CA GLU A 712 -17.30 -11.41 -21.90
C GLU A 712 -18.40 -12.24 -21.20
N TYR A 713 -19.68 -11.93 -21.44
CA TYR A 713 -20.79 -12.74 -20.93
C TYR A 713 -20.82 -14.10 -21.64
N ILE A 714 -20.87 -15.19 -20.87
CA ILE A 714 -20.77 -16.56 -21.39
C ILE A 714 -22.15 -17.26 -21.33
N GLU A 715 -22.79 -17.37 -22.50
CA GLU A 715 -24.21 -17.74 -22.65
C GLU A 715 -24.55 -19.18 -22.22
N ASN A 716 -23.65 -20.16 -22.44
CA ASN A 716 -23.99 -21.58 -22.22
C ASN A 716 -23.75 -22.08 -20.78
N GLY A 717 -23.37 -21.20 -19.85
CA GLY A 717 -23.13 -21.56 -18.44
C GLY A 717 -21.90 -22.43 -18.22
N ASN A 718 -21.87 -23.21 -17.14
CA ASN A 718 -20.71 -24.02 -16.75
C ASN A 718 -20.78 -25.47 -17.27
N LEU A 719 -19.62 -26.08 -17.50
CA LEU A 719 -19.45 -27.44 -18.00
C LEU A 719 -20.07 -28.49 -17.06
N GLY A 720 -20.07 -28.23 -15.75
CA GLY A 720 -20.70 -29.09 -14.76
C GLY A 720 -22.17 -29.37 -15.07
N ASP A 721 -22.93 -28.35 -15.45
CA ASP A 721 -24.35 -28.52 -15.78
C ASP A 721 -24.54 -29.35 -17.05
N TRP A 722 -23.67 -29.21 -18.06
CA TRP A 722 -23.70 -30.01 -19.29
C TRP A 722 -23.33 -31.47 -19.06
N ILE A 723 -22.43 -31.74 -18.11
CA ILE A 723 -22.10 -33.10 -17.68
C ILE A 723 -23.28 -33.73 -16.93
N HIS A 724 -24.02 -32.97 -16.11
CA HIS A 724 -25.03 -33.51 -15.18
C HIS A 724 -26.49 -33.38 -15.64
N GLY A 725 -26.76 -32.92 -16.87
CA GLY A 725 -28.13 -33.01 -17.42
C GLY A 725 -28.58 -31.86 -18.32
N ARG A 726 -27.83 -30.76 -18.44
CA ARG A 726 -28.11 -29.70 -19.43
C ARG A 726 -27.93 -30.26 -20.84
N ARG A 727 -28.82 -29.87 -21.75
CA ARG A 727 -28.89 -30.34 -23.13
C ARG A 727 -29.06 -29.15 -24.06
N HIS A 728 -28.65 -29.32 -25.31
CA HIS A 728 -28.95 -28.40 -26.42
C HIS A 728 -30.46 -28.31 -26.62
N GLU A 729 -30.93 -27.28 -27.34
CA GLU A 729 -32.36 -27.13 -27.69
C GLU A 729 -32.93 -28.34 -28.45
N SER A 730 -32.06 -29.12 -29.11
CA SER A 730 -32.39 -30.40 -29.74
C SER A 730 -32.61 -31.58 -28.77
N GLY A 731 -32.38 -31.38 -27.47
CA GLY A 731 -32.45 -32.40 -26.42
C GLY A 731 -31.18 -33.24 -26.24
N GLU A 732 -30.17 -33.06 -27.10
CA GLU A 732 -28.90 -33.80 -27.03
C GLU A 732 -27.87 -33.13 -26.12
N GLY A 733 -27.03 -33.93 -25.44
CA GLY A 733 -25.92 -33.42 -24.63
C GLY A 733 -24.69 -33.08 -25.49
N LEU A 734 -23.55 -32.80 -24.85
CA LEU A 734 -22.29 -32.52 -25.55
C LEU A 734 -21.91 -33.67 -26.48
N ASN A 735 -21.69 -33.37 -27.76
CA ASN A 735 -21.22 -34.35 -28.72
C ASN A 735 -19.70 -34.62 -28.55
N VAL A 736 -19.18 -35.66 -29.22
CA VAL A 736 -17.79 -36.10 -29.05
C VAL A 736 -16.79 -35.02 -29.45
N MET A 737 -17.09 -34.23 -30.48
CA MET A 737 -16.19 -33.17 -30.95
C MET A 737 -16.21 -31.97 -30.00
N GLU A 738 -17.39 -31.62 -29.45
CA GLU A 738 -17.51 -30.59 -28.41
C GLU A 738 -16.73 -30.99 -27.16
N ARG A 739 -16.87 -32.23 -26.68
CA ARG A 739 -16.11 -32.75 -25.52
C ARG A 739 -14.60 -32.69 -25.76
N LEU A 740 -14.15 -33.03 -26.97
CA LEU A 740 -12.74 -32.99 -27.34
C LEU A 740 -12.22 -31.54 -27.38
N ASN A 741 -12.98 -30.62 -27.97
CA ASN A 741 -12.62 -29.21 -28.04
C ASN A 741 -12.56 -28.59 -26.64
N VAL A 742 -13.55 -28.88 -25.77
CA VAL A 742 -13.54 -28.44 -24.38
C VAL A 742 -12.29 -28.92 -23.64
N ALA A 743 -11.88 -30.18 -23.84
CA ALA A 743 -10.66 -30.70 -23.22
C ALA A 743 -9.39 -30.01 -23.74
N ILE A 744 -9.33 -29.70 -25.04
CA ILE A 744 -8.22 -28.97 -25.66
C ILE A 744 -8.15 -27.55 -25.10
N ASP A 745 -9.29 -26.86 -25.03
CA ASP A 745 -9.37 -25.48 -24.56
C ASP A 745 -8.93 -25.35 -23.09
N ILE A 746 -9.36 -26.28 -22.22
CA ILE A 746 -8.89 -26.32 -20.82
C ILE A 746 -7.39 -26.59 -20.75
N ALA A 747 -6.87 -27.50 -21.59
CA ALA A 747 -5.43 -27.80 -21.62
C ALA A 747 -4.61 -26.56 -22.06
N CYS A 748 -5.07 -25.84 -23.08
CA CYS A 748 -4.44 -24.60 -23.53
C CYS A 748 -4.50 -23.51 -22.44
N ALA A 749 -5.61 -23.39 -21.72
CA ALA A 749 -5.72 -22.45 -20.60
C ALA A 749 -4.76 -22.81 -19.45
N MET A 750 -4.61 -24.10 -19.12
CA MET A 750 -3.65 -24.53 -18.11
C MET A 750 -2.20 -24.30 -18.55
N ASP A 751 -1.89 -24.56 -19.82
CA ASP A 751 -0.56 -24.31 -20.40
C ASP A 751 -0.20 -22.82 -20.30
N TYR A 752 -1.14 -21.95 -20.67
CA TYR A 752 -0.99 -20.51 -20.55
C TYR A 752 -0.78 -20.07 -19.08
N LEU A 753 -1.62 -20.54 -18.14
CA LEU A 753 -1.51 -20.16 -16.73
C LEU A 753 -0.23 -20.67 -16.07
N HIS A 754 0.22 -21.88 -16.42
CA HIS A 754 1.38 -22.51 -15.81
C HIS A 754 2.70 -22.07 -16.42
N HIS A 755 2.73 -21.72 -17.70
CA HIS A 755 3.96 -21.49 -18.44
C HIS A 755 4.08 -20.09 -19.05
N ASP A 756 2.97 -19.46 -19.45
CA ASP A 756 2.97 -18.16 -20.12
C ASP A 756 2.69 -16.98 -19.18
N CYS A 757 2.06 -17.22 -18.02
CA CYS A 757 1.87 -16.22 -16.97
C CYS A 757 3.13 -16.04 -16.09
N GLN A 758 3.44 -14.80 -15.72
CA GLN A 758 4.57 -14.43 -14.86
C GLN A 758 4.08 -13.52 -13.71
N PRO A 759 4.06 -14.00 -12.44
CA PRO A 759 4.45 -15.35 -12.02
C PRO A 759 3.43 -16.42 -12.48
N PRO A 760 3.85 -17.70 -12.60
CA PRO A 760 2.94 -18.80 -12.92
C PRO A 760 1.75 -18.85 -11.96
N VAL A 761 0.56 -19.00 -12.52
CA VAL A 761 -0.69 -19.00 -11.78
C VAL A 761 -1.14 -20.45 -11.62
N VAL A 762 -1.30 -20.90 -10.37
CA VAL A 762 -1.92 -22.20 -10.06
C VAL A 762 -3.38 -21.97 -9.75
N HIS A 763 -4.27 -22.58 -10.52
CA HIS A 763 -5.72 -22.42 -10.43
C HIS A 763 -6.27 -22.95 -9.09
N CYS A 764 -5.75 -24.09 -8.61
CA CYS A 764 -6.05 -24.73 -7.32
C CYS A 764 -7.48 -25.26 -7.12
N ASP A 765 -8.44 -24.85 -7.95
CA ASP A 765 -9.85 -25.28 -7.89
C ASP A 765 -10.42 -25.65 -9.27
N LEU A 766 -9.62 -26.32 -10.10
CA LEU A 766 -10.05 -26.69 -11.45
C LEU A 766 -11.08 -27.82 -11.40
N LYS A 767 -12.36 -27.49 -11.63
CA LYS A 767 -13.50 -28.42 -11.65
C LYS A 767 -14.49 -28.05 -12.75
N PRO A 768 -15.40 -28.95 -13.19
CA PRO A 768 -16.32 -28.65 -14.28
C PRO A 768 -17.21 -27.42 -14.06
N ARG A 769 -17.53 -27.07 -12.81
CA ARG A 769 -18.32 -25.87 -12.50
C ARG A 769 -17.57 -24.56 -12.74
N ASN A 770 -16.25 -24.62 -12.81
CA ASN A 770 -15.35 -23.48 -12.99
C ASN A 770 -14.87 -23.38 -14.46
N VAL A 771 -15.44 -24.18 -15.35
CA VAL A 771 -15.22 -24.10 -16.80
C VAL A 771 -16.50 -23.60 -17.45
N LEU A 772 -16.46 -22.44 -18.08
CA LEU A 772 -17.59 -21.78 -18.73
C LEU A 772 -17.55 -22.00 -20.25
N LEU A 773 -18.72 -22.11 -20.90
CA LEU A 773 -18.83 -22.45 -22.32
C LEU A 773 -19.43 -21.30 -23.15
N GLU A 774 -18.69 -20.79 -24.13
CA GLU A 774 -19.12 -19.68 -24.99
C GLU A 774 -20.06 -20.10 -26.12
N ASN A 775 -20.53 -19.12 -26.89
CA ASN A 775 -21.26 -19.36 -28.12
C ASN A 775 -20.33 -20.09 -29.12
N GLY A 776 -20.68 -21.34 -29.46
CA GLY A 776 -19.81 -22.26 -30.20
C GLY A 776 -19.13 -23.35 -29.36
N MET A 777 -19.43 -23.45 -28.05
CA MET A 777 -18.96 -24.50 -27.12
C MET A 777 -17.45 -24.49 -26.85
N ASN A 778 -16.79 -23.36 -27.07
CA ASN A 778 -15.40 -23.15 -26.64
C ASN A 778 -15.35 -22.97 -25.12
N ALA A 779 -14.39 -23.63 -24.47
CA ALA A 779 -14.28 -23.60 -23.03
C ALA A 779 -13.35 -22.49 -22.53
N LYS A 780 -13.77 -21.79 -21.48
CA LYS A 780 -12.97 -20.81 -20.74
C LYS A 780 -12.89 -21.23 -19.28
N VAL A 781 -11.69 -21.26 -18.73
CA VAL A 781 -11.46 -21.56 -17.32
C VAL A 781 -11.61 -20.26 -16.50
N GLY A 782 -12.37 -20.29 -15.41
CA GLY A 782 -12.60 -19.15 -14.54
C GLY A 782 -12.79 -19.54 -13.08
N ASP A 783 -13.15 -18.57 -12.23
CA ASP A 783 -13.27 -18.73 -10.76
C ASP A 783 -11.95 -19.14 -10.07
N PHE A 784 -11.02 -18.19 -10.08
CA PHE A 784 -9.69 -18.28 -9.47
C PHE A 784 -9.69 -18.09 -7.94
N GLY A 785 -10.82 -18.31 -7.25
CA GLY A 785 -11.03 -17.95 -5.84
C GLY A 785 -10.11 -18.61 -4.80
N LEU A 786 -9.19 -19.49 -5.22
CA LEU A 786 -8.14 -20.11 -4.40
C LEU A 786 -6.72 -19.89 -4.96
N GLU A 787 -6.58 -19.00 -5.95
CA GLU A 787 -5.30 -18.79 -6.62
C GLU A 787 -4.22 -18.33 -5.64
N ARG A 788 -3.04 -18.94 -5.79
CA ARG A 788 -1.84 -18.55 -5.08
C ARG A 788 -0.84 -18.13 -6.12
N LEU A 789 -0.66 -16.83 -6.30
CA LEU A 789 0.49 -16.28 -7.00
C LEU A 789 1.74 -16.87 -6.34
N MET A 790 2.55 -17.58 -7.10
CA MET A 790 3.79 -18.18 -6.61
C MET A 790 4.82 -17.07 -6.36
N LEU A 791 4.65 -16.34 -5.26
CA LEU A 791 5.65 -15.49 -4.65
C LEU A 791 6.31 -16.31 -3.53
N GLU A 792 7.60 -16.63 -3.70
CA GLU A 792 8.37 -17.32 -2.67
C GLU A 792 8.56 -16.45 -1.42
N LYS A 793 7.61 -16.55 -0.49
CA LYS A 793 7.85 -16.47 0.96
C LYS A 793 6.86 -17.39 1.67
N ALA A 794 7.35 -18.49 2.24
CA ALA A 794 6.74 -19.11 3.42
C ALA A 794 7.67 -20.15 4.07
N ASN A 795 8.32 -19.76 5.16
CA ASN A 795 8.26 -20.54 6.39
C ASN A 795 7.67 -19.62 7.47
N GLU A 796 6.41 -19.87 7.83
CA GLU A 796 5.98 -20.27 9.19
C GLU A 796 4.46 -20.48 9.19
N GLY A 797 4.02 -21.50 9.92
CA GLY A 797 2.71 -22.10 9.78
C GLY A 797 1.57 -21.36 10.47
N LYS A 798 0.39 -21.42 9.85
CA LYS A 798 -0.85 -21.87 10.48
C LYS A 798 -1.82 -22.35 9.41
N SER A 799 -2.23 -23.60 9.58
CA SER A 799 -3.29 -24.26 8.84
C SER A 799 -4.60 -23.51 9.06
N THR A 800 -5.28 -23.13 7.98
CA THR A 800 -6.72 -22.85 7.97
C THR A 800 -7.37 -23.75 6.94
N THR A 801 -8.41 -24.44 7.38
CA THR A 801 -9.16 -25.49 6.72
C THR A 801 -9.90 -24.97 5.49
N ALA A 802 -9.56 -25.48 4.30
CA ALA A 802 -10.47 -25.52 3.16
C ALA A 802 -11.12 -26.91 3.13
N THR A 803 -12.44 -26.93 3.05
CA THR A 803 -13.30 -28.13 3.06
C THR A 803 -13.03 -29.01 1.85
N TYR A 804 -12.99 -30.32 2.09
CA TYR A 804 -12.49 -31.41 1.25
C TYR A 804 -13.39 -31.80 0.08
N GLU A 805 -12.77 -32.26 -1.02
CA GLU A 805 -13.05 -33.60 -1.57
C GLU A 805 -11.80 -34.16 -2.32
N TYR A 806 -11.24 -35.23 -1.76
CA TYR A 806 -10.24 -36.16 -2.33
C TYR A 806 -8.75 -35.73 -2.49
N GLY A 807 -7.94 -36.03 -1.46
CA GLY A 807 -6.58 -36.62 -1.65
C GLY A 807 -5.35 -35.82 -1.18
N LEU A 808 -5.01 -35.96 0.11
CA LEU A 808 -3.70 -35.66 0.76
C LEU A 808 -3.22 -34.20 0.84
N VAL A 809 -2.99 -33.78 2.08
CA VAL A 809 -2.34 -32.53 2.54
C VAL A 809 -1.21 -32.09 1.60
N GLY A 810 -1.48 -31.09 0.76
CA GLY A 810 -0.55 -30.64 -0.27
C GLY A 810 -0.54 -29.12 -0.42
N ARG A 811 0.64 -28.56 -0.70
CA ARG A 811 0.77 -27.16 -1.14
C ARG A 811 0.18 -27.03 -2.56
N PRO A 812 -0.46 -25.90 -2.89
CA PRO A 812 -0.82 -25.55 -4.27
C PRO A 812 0.30 -25.84 -5.26
N SER A 813 0.01 -26.54 -6.36
CA SER A 813 1.00 -26.84 -7.40
C SER A 813 0.35 -27.04 -8.76
N THR A 814 1.09 -26.71 -9.83
CA THR A 814 0.68 -26.96 -11.23
C THR A 814 0.37 -28.44 -11.48
N ARG A 815 1.06 -29.35 -10.78
CA ARG A 815 0.77 -30.79 -10.82
C ARG A 815 -0.62 -31.14 -10.28
N GLY A 816 -1.14 -30.37 -9.31
CA GLY A 816 -2.50 -30.52 -8.78
C GLY A 816 -3.56 -30.10 -9.80
N ASP A 817 -3.32 -29.02 -10.53
CA ASP A 817 -4.19 -28.58 -11.64
C ASP A 817 -4.18 -29.59 -12.79
N VAL A 818 -3.00 -30.10 -13.18
CA VAL A 818 -2.87 -31.14 -14.23
C VAL A 818 -3.59 -32.44 -13.83
N TYR A 819 -3.53 -32.83 -12.56
CA TYR A 819 -4.31 -33.96 -12.05
C TYR A 819 -5.82 -33.69 -12.15
N SER A 820 -6.26 -32.50 -11.72
CA SER A 820 -7.67 -32.10 -11.76
C SER A 820 -8.20 -32.03 -13.19
N PHE A 821 -7.39 -31.53 -14.13
CA PHE A 821 -7.66 -31.59 -15.57
C PHE A 821 -7.82 -33.04 -16.06
N GLY A 822 -6.94 -33.96 -15.63
CA GLY A 822 -7.05 -35.38 -15.94
C GLY A 822 -8.37 -36.01 -15.47
N VAL A 823 -8.90 -35.58 -14.33
CA VAL A 823 -10.22 -36.02 -13.82
C VAL A 823 -11.37 -35.47 -14.67
N ILE A 824 -11.30 -34.20 -15.09
CA ILE A 824 -12.29 -33.58 -16.00
C ILE A 824 -12.26 -34.29 -17.37
N ALA A 825 -11.08 -34.53 -17.94
CA ALA A 825 -10.94 -35.25 -19.19
C ALA A 825 -11.50 -36.69 -19.10
N GLY A 826 -11.28 -37.36 -17.96
CA GLY A 826 -11.84 -38.68 -17.68
C GLY A 826 -13.37 -38.69 -17.57
N THR A 827 -13.98 -37.64 -17.00
CA THR A 827 -15.44 -37.51 -16.90
C THR A 827 -16.09 -37.14 -18.24
N LEU A 828 -15.43 -36.32 -19.08
CA LEU A 828 -15.86 -36.07 -20.46
C LEU A 828 -15.87 -37.34 -21.31
N HIS A 829 -14.99 -38.31 -21.03
CA HIS A 829 -14.90 -39.59 -21.74
C HIS A 829 -15.96 -40.62 -21.31
N ARG A 830 -16.55 -40.49 -20.11
CA ARG A 830 -17.60 -41.41 -19.65
C ARG A 830 -18.90 -41.10 -20.42
N LYS A 831 -19.37 -42.07 -21.21
CA LYS A 831 -20.78 -42.12 -21.61
C LYS A 831 -21.61 -42.31 -20.34
N GLU A 832 -22.46 -41.35 -19.99
CA GLU A 832 -23.54 -41.68 -19.07
C GLU A 832 -24.45 -42.74 -19.73
N PRO A 833 -25.01 -43.66 -18.94
CA PRO A 833 -25.98 -44.63 -19.44
C PRO A 833 -27.18 -43.89 -20.02
N ASN A 834 -27.71 -44.38 -21.14
CA ASN A 834 -29.04 -43.95 -21.60
C ASN A 834 -30.07 -44.17 -20.46
N PRO A 835 -31.11 -43.31 -20.40
CA PRO A 835 -31.97 -43.11 -19.23
C PRO A 835 -32.59 -44.39 -18.65
#